data_AF-A0A2W5RBL6-F1
#
_entry.id   AF-A0A2W5RBL6-F1
#
_cell.length_a   1.000
_cell.length_b   1.000
_cell.length_c   1.000
_cell.angle_alpha   90.00
_cell.angle_beta   90.00
_cell.angle_gamma   90.00
#
_symmetry.space_group_name_H-M   'P 1'
#
loop_
_entity.id
_entity.type
_entity.pdbx_description
1 polymer ?
#
loop_
_entity_poly.entity_id
_entity_poly.type
_entity_poly.pdbx_seq_one_letter_code
_entity_poly.pdbx_strand_id
1 'polypeptide(L)'
;MSFKINKKGIVTGVSHGGHYQTHGGLPGMTPFLTPPNYFLNPALFFRVSGLIDYYVKNDITPLWVGENGSCSKVVEGTWKYFIKKYKESKKVIGNNGLMNRVPSGLVDVRDFVLRYCNKVYLDFGFDTEWYHDDRYILCYQFSTTLDDIQYDFVFHVVDKCRLSLGEMIYHIVSNTFAGRGFVILNEKLLHHKTPFYESCNIRLIAHFSGVDFSMCNDYKEILKYLKHSRSQEQQLASIKLQLKDGKDKKGRSLTDDDKDKLKKRYNKINENPVHATNMISSDKHCLYTVNPRVYNFWVIPRRQRCFFKLDMRDTMKLAPPGSPLASLGESLGIEKMDTNVLDKQDNKPLNFYKENMKELRKNHFDFFVDYAIRDARISYEWYQNVKNIIGDGVTVSAIAAKHLTDNVKKEMLKYYNEYSWDKHARGFKLEDGKPNYNLFYKSRGMFGDLPDYAYIGGRNESFSHGLITGRTYDYDLRSAYPAQMQVMRMIDFDKDPIVFNEGHVLTHDDWLHIGQAGFGYVHFEFPKSVKYPTIPLKSDKPNLKGSPVFLRKGYGLVSAPDVYAAIQVGATVTVGKQGFMFFDLKRASEVDALEDFNELDVDNDFIMHPVGFGVRSMIQIRADFAKKYGKKSVQAQLMKILVNSTYGKTGQGIHGNTARNILTDVSEVIPYSKITDGVIASTTTSLVRCVLGMIMNYIADHGYTVHSVTTDGFISDFPWEKMLEIDDYLASISTVYQKVIKACWGEDLEYKTGKGSILEVKHIQDDYFFNIKTRGNISLDKDKSYINPFTNETVTFDGVFAKAGYKGDKSFKYLSDFEKRKFLLNEVLNRDGKLIDMQSDMLSFRDVKNNSLKSITKHYDHIDDIKKGLSMDYDKKRMLQEREYSSIKTKEFKSDYGFFPTRPFEDMAEYEYNADVHSAFIKMGHNIKSDIGFLGYKKALEHGFPKFKKVDKLHHLTSNELKDYKDNFKKYEVRQFLIYMLKHGGLQRKSLFSLDELKRKDYLKLIDEVYGINALDMWKNIAKRDKHNFDYLTAIDVFNRLHKHYQFVYVEELEFEEP
;
A
#
# COMPACT_ATOMS: atom_id res chain seq x y z
N MET A 1 -15.17 57.30 -1.54
CA MET A 1 -15.09 57.79 -0.15
C MET A 1 -15.73 56.77 0.79
N SER A 2 -14.98 56.37 1.83
CA SER A 2 -15.30 55.52 3.00
C SER A 2 -16.15 54.25 2.82
N PHE A 3 -15.47 53.12 2.58
CA PHE A 3 -15.99 51.77 2.82
C PHE A 3 -15.90 51.42 4.32
N LYS A 4 -17.03 51.10 4.94
CA LYS A 4 -17.07 50.61 6.33
C LYS A 4 -16.96 49.08 6.34
N ILE A 5 -15.80 48.65 6.82
CA ILE A 5 -15.38 47.30 7.19
C ILE A 5 -16.45 46.60 8.04
N ASN A 6 -16.90 45.43 7.60
CA ASN A 6 -17.42 44.41 8.52
C ASN A 6 -16.22 43.60 9.01
N LYS A 7 -16.09 43.43 10.33
CA LYS A 7 -14.87 43.05 11.08
C LYS A 7 -14.31 41.63 10.83
N LYS A 8 -14.69 40.95 9.74
CA LYS A 8 -14.13 39.67 9.30
C LYS A 8 -14.16 39.61 7.76
N GLY A 9 -13.04 39.91 7.11
CA GLY A 9 -12.91 39.96 5.65
C GLY A 9 -13.06 38.59 4.97
N ILE A 10 -14.27 38.24 4.57
CA ILE A 10 -14.59 37.05 3.75
C ILE A 10 -15.29 37.53 2.48
N VAL A 11 -14.77 37.16 1.30
CA VAL A 11 -15.43 37.33 0.00
C VAL A 11 -15.70 35.94 -0.57
N THR A 12 -16.96 35.63 -0.87
CA THR A 12 -17.43 34.38 -1.47
C THR A 12 -17.94 34.64 -2.89
N GLY A 13 -17.49 33.88 -3.88
CA GLY A 13 -18.06 33.85 -5.24
C GLY A 13 -18.79 32.53 -5.49
N VAL A 14 -19.86 32.57 -6.31
CA VAL A 14 -20.54 31.39 -6.86
C VAL A 14 -20.41 31.48 -8.38
N SER A 15 -19.84 30.46 -9.02
CA SER A 15 -19.75 30.39 -10.49
C SER A 15 -20.87 29.50 -11.05
N HIS A 16 -21.59 30.00 -12.06
CA HIS A 16 -22.45 29.18 -12.93
C HIS A 16 -21.81 29.19 -14.32
N GLY A 17 -21.30 28.05 -14.78
CA GLY A 17 -20.95 27.85 -16.19
C GLY A 17 -19.98 28.86 -16.80
N GLY A 18 -18.76 28.99 -16.25
CA GLY A 18 -17.64 29.62 -16.95
C GLY A 18 -17.59 31.16 -16.93
N HIS A 19 -18.45 31.83 -16.18
CA HIS A 19 -18.34 33.28 -15.94
C HIS A 19 -18.48 33.61 -14.45
N TYR A 20 -17.48 34.33 -13.92
CA TYR A 20 -17.38 34.76 -12.52
C TYR A 20 -18.35 35.91 -12.24
N GLN A 21 -19.24 35.74 -11.25
CA GLN A 21 -19.93 36.86 -10.60
C GLN A 21 -19.59 36.89 -9.11
N THR A 22 -18.85 37.93 -8.68
CA THR A 22 -18.65 38.25 -7.27
C THR A 22 -19.99 38.52 -6.60
N HIS A 23 -20.47 37.62 -5.75
CA HIS A 23 -21.64 37.88 -4.92
C HIS A 23 -21.19 38.60 -3.63
N GLY A 24 -21.07 39.93 -3.73
CA GLY A 24 -21.13 40.82 -2.57
C GLY A 24 -22.49 40.68 -1.89
N GLY A 25 -22.52 40.68 -0.56
CA GLY A 25 -23.66 40.26 0.25
C GLY A 25 -25.02 40.79 -0.22
N LEU A 26 -25.98 39.89 -0.38
CA LEU A 26 -27.38 40.25 -0.59
C LEU A 26 -27.93 40.99 0.66
N PRO A 27 -28.49 42.20 0.52
CA PRO A 27 -29.33 42.81 1.54
C PRO A 27 -30.61 41.97 1.68
N GLY A 28 -31.13 41.89 2.90
CA GLY A 28 -32.24 41.00 3.26
C GLY A 28 -33.46 41.11 2.34
N MET A 29 -33.94 39.97 1.84
CA MET A 29 -35.31 39.84 1.35
C MET A 29 -36.21 39.39 2.51
N THR A 30 -37.19 40.23 2.84
CA THR A 30 -38.32 39.91 3.73
C THR A 30 -39.41 39.13 2.98
N PRO A 31 -40.28 38.38 3.69
CA PRO A 31 -41.14 37.36 3.10
C PRO A 31 -42.62 37.78 3.16
N PHE A 32 -43.28 38.16 2.06
CA PHE A 32 -44.74 38.15 1.99
C PHE A 32 -45.24 38.06 0.54
N LEU A 33 -46.16 37.11 0.29
CA LEU A 33 -47.45 37.34 -0.38
C LEU A 33 -48.28 36.03 -0.35
N THR A 34 -49.47 36.10 0.26
CA THR A 34 -50.57 35.12 0.18
C THR A 34 -51.76 35.81 -0.51
N PRO A 35 -52.63 35.13 -1.29
CA PRO A 35 -53.99 34.76 -0.80
C PRO A 35 -54.58 33.49 -1.51
N PRO A 36 -55.90 33.13 -1.43
CA PRO A 36 -56.49 32.28 -0.40
C PRO A 36 -57.30 31.03 -0.88
N ASN A 37 -57.58 30.13 0.07
CA ASN A 37 -58.66 29.10 0.16
C ASN A 37 -58.69 27.90 -0.81
N TYR A 38 -58.53 26.67 -0.29
CA TYR A 38 -59.58 25.73 0.16
C TYR A 38 -58.91 24.49 0.78
N PHE A 39 -59.41 24.01 1.93
CA PHE A 39 -58.85 22.90 2.70
C PHE A 39 -59.73 21.63 2.62
N LEU A 40 -59.08 20.47 2.52
CA LEU A 40 -59.54 19.19 3.09
C LEU A 40 -58.57 18.76 4.20
N ASN A 41 -59.11 18.12 5.25
CA ASN A 41 -58.47 17.90 6.55
C ASN A 41 -57.30 16.88 6.51
N PRO A 42 -56.04 17.31 6.71
CA PRO A 42 -54.86 16.44 6.66
C PRO A 42 -54.60 15.65 7.97
N ALA A 43 -55.50 15.72 8.96
CA ALA A 43 -55.40 14.98 10.22
C ALA A 43 -55.63 13.46 10.07
N LEU A 44 -56.19 12.99 8.95
CA LEU A 44 -56.44 11.56 8.70
C LEU A 44 -55.19 10.82 8.14
N PHE A 45 -54.32 11.51 7.40
CA PHE A 45 -53.15 10.90 6.75
C PHE A 45 -52.04 10.46 7.73
N PHE A 46 -51.94 11.13 8.88
CA PHE A 46 -50.86 10.93 9.86
C PHE A 46 -51.23 10.01 11.04
N ARG A 47 -52.43 9.40 11.04
CA ARG A 47 -52.83 8.50 12.14
C ARG A 47 -52.25 7.09 12.05
N VAL A 48 -51.66 6.70 10.92
CA VAL A 48 -51.15 5.33 10.73
C VAL A 48 -49.74 5.40 10.12
N SER A 49 -48.72 5.07 10.91
CA SER A 49 -47.32 4.99 10.46
C SER A 49 -47.12 4.08 9.25
N GLY A 50 -48.01 3.10 9.07
CA GLY A 50 -48.00 2.16 7.96
C GLY A 50 -48.20 2.79 6.57
N LEU A 51 -48.80 3.98 6.45
CA LEU A 51 -49.09 4.55 5.12
C LEU A 51 -47.83 5.13 4.45
N ILE A 52 -46.98 5.85 5.20
CA ILE A 52 -45.70 6.37 4.67
C ILE A 52 -44.75 5.22 4.35
N ASP A 53 -44.67 4.24 5.25
CA ASP A 53 -43.87 3.03 5.02
C ASP A 53 -44.40 2.23 3.82
N TYR A 54 -45.72 2.21 3.59
CA TYR A 54 -46.34 1.61 2.41
C TYR A 54 -45.97 2.35 1.11
N TYR A 55 -46.04 3.68 1.05
CA TYR A 55 -45.67 4.43 -0.15
C TYR A 55 -44.16 4.32 -0.46
N VAL A 56 -43.30 4.35 0.57
CA VAL A 56 -41.84 4.18 0.41
C VAL A 56 -41.48 2.74 0.04
N LYS A 57 -42.16 1.74 0.60
CA LYS A 57 -41.90 0.31 0.31
C LYS A 57 -42.41 -0.11 -1.06
N ASN A 58 -43.47 0.52 -1.57
CA ASN A 58 -44.12 0.14 -2.83
C ASN A 58 -43.86 1.12 -3.98
N ASP A 59 -43.02 2.14 -3.79
CA ASP A 59 -42.62 3.14 -4.80
C ASP A 59 -43.79 3.94 -5.44
N ILE A 60 -44.90 4.08 -4.71
CA ILE A 60 -46.11 4.76 -5.17
C ILE A 60 -46.00 6.27 -4.87
N THR A 61 -46.21 7.11 -5.88
CA THR A 61 -46.31 8.58 -5.69
C THR A 61 -47.63 8.93 -4.99
N PRO A 62 -47.62 9.62 -3.83
CA PRO A 62 -48.86 10.04 -3.19
C PRO A 62 -49.65 11.00 -4.09
N LEU A 63 -50.97 10.81 -4.20
CA LEU A 63 -51.91 11.52 -5.09
C LEU A 63 -51.96 13.07 -4.97
N TRP A 64 -51.18 13.68 -4.08
CA TRP A 64 -51.21 15.14 -3.83
C TRP A 64 -50.19 15.93 -4.68
N VAL A 65 -49.75 15.34 -5.78
CA VAL A 65 -48.77 15.87 -6.73
C VAL A 65 -49.53 16.26 -8.02
N GLY A 66 -50.43 17.24 -7.91
CA GLY A 66 -51.10 17.95 -9.04
C GLY A 66 -52.01 17.10 -9.95
N GLU A 67 -53.28 17.47 -10.07
CA GLU A 67 -54.27 16.78 -10.92
C GLU A 67 -54.06 16.90 -12.45
N ASN A 68 -53.02 17.58 -12.96
CA ASN A 68 -52.93 17.87 -14.40
C ASN A 68 -51.55 17.62 -15.01
N GLY A 69 -51.01 16.39 -14.89
CA GLY A 69 -49.99 15.84 -15.80
C GLY A 69 -48.71 16.66 -16.02
N SER A 70 -48.43 17.65 -15.18
CA SER A 70 -47.26 18.53 -15.26
C SER A 70 -46.65 18.66 -13.88
N CYS A 71 -45.32 18.52 -13.82
CA CYS A 71 -44.51 18.48 -12.61
C CYS A 71 -44.94 19.56 -11.60
N SER A 72 -45.52 19.09 -10.50
CA SER A 72 -46.26 19.80 -9.46
C SER A 72 -45.50 20.93 -8.76
N LYS A 73 -46.14 22.09 -8.64
CA LYS A 73 -45.78 23.15 -7.68
C LYS A 73 -46.25 22.78 -6.27
N VAL A 74 -45.37 22.89 -5.28
CA VAL A 74 -45.70 22.73 -3.84
C VAL A 74 -46.44 23.99 -3.34
N VAL A 75 -47.64 23.83 -2.77
CA VAL A 75 -48.40 24.92 -2.16
C VAL A 75 -47.95 25.16 -0.71
N GLU A 76 -47.70 26.41 -0.33
CA GLU A 76 -47.04 26.82 0.92
C GLU A 76 -47.74 26.32 2.21
N GLY A 77 -49.07 26.21 2.20
CA GLY A 77 -49.88 25.79 3.36
C GLY A 77 -49.77 24.31 3.70
N THR A 78 -49.76 23.44 2.69
CA THR A 78 -49.67 21.97 2.85
C THR A 78 -48.27 21.55 3.29
N TRP A 79 -47.24 22.27 2.84
CA TRP A 79 -45.84 22.01 3.20
C TRP A 79 -45.53 22.34 4.67
N LYS A 80 -45.98 23.50 5.15
CA LYS A 80 -45.88 23.89 6.57
C LYS A 80 -46.55 22.87 7.49
N TYR A 81 -47.69 22.33 7.06
CA TYR A 81 -48.41 21.29 7.79
C TYR A 81 -47.68 19.94 7.77
N PHE A 82 -47.14 19.52 6.62
CA PHE A 82 -46.32 18.30 6.48
C PHE A 82 -45.11 18.30 7.42
N ILE A 83 -44.30 19.38 7.42
CA ILE A 83 -43.12 19.48 8.30
C ILE A 83 -43.52 19.44 9.78
N LYS A 84 -44.63 20.09 10.14
CA LYS A 84 -45.16 20.08 11.52
C LYS A 84 -45.52 18.66 11.95
N LYS A 85 -46.28 17.92 11.13
CA LYS A 85 -46.72 16.55 11.42
C LYS A 85 -45.58 15.54 11.42
N TYR A 86 -44.61 15.68 10.51
CA TYR A 86 -43.39 14.87 10.51
C TYR A 86 -42.61 15.04 11.83
N LYS A 87 -42.39 16.28 12.28
CA LYS A 87 -41.72 16.58 13.56
C LYS A 87 -42.47 16.04 14.77
N GLU A 88 -43.80 16.20 14.80
CA GLU A 88 -44.67 15.62 15.83
C GLU A 88 -44.55 14.09 15.88
N SER A 89 -44.55 13.41 14.72
CA SER A 89 -44.48 11.94 14.62
C SER A 89 -43.13 11.36 15.07
N LYS A 90 -42.02 12.09 14.86
CA LYS A 90 -40.67 11.65 15.24
C LYS A 90 -40.22 12.17 16.62
N LYS A 91 -41.06 12.95 17.33
CA LYS A 91 -40.71 13.63 18.60
C LYS A 91 -39.45 14.52 18.49
N VAL A 92 -39.14 15.05 17.32
CA VAL A 92 -37.92 15.86 17.07
C VAL A 92 -38.27 17.35 17.19
N ILE A 93 -37.65 18.04 18.16
CA ILE A 93 -37.75 19.50 18.29
C ILE A 93 -37.02 20.12 17.09
N GLY A 94 -37.77 20.72 16.17
CA GLY A 94 -37.21 21.33 14.97
C GLY A 94 -36.82 22.80 15.14
N ASN A 95 -35.82 23.25 14.39
CA ASN A 95 -35.50 24.67 14.25
C ASN A 95 -36.67 25.41 13.56
N ASN A 96 -37.44 26.20 14.32
CA ASN A 96 -38.61 26.93 13.81
C ASN A 96 -38.30 27.87 12.64
N GLY A 97 -37.04 28.30 12.47
CA GLY A 97 -36.61 29.18 11.38
C GLY A 97 -36.64 28.55 9.98
N LEU A 98 -36.80 27.23 9.87
CA LEU A 98 -36.83 26.50 8.60
C LEU A 98 -38.24 26.09 8.14
N MET A 99 -39.25 26.27 8.99
CA MET A 99 -40.66 26.02 8.66
C MET A 99 -41.19 26.93 7.53
N ASN A 100 -40.45 28.00 7.20
CA ASN A 100 -40.84 29.03 6.25
C ASN A 100 -40.06 28.96 4.92
N ARG A 101 -39.28 27.90 4.67
CA ARG A 101 -38.51 27.76 3.41
C ARG A 101 -39.26 26.88 2.41
N VAL A 102 -39.53 27.43 1.23
CA VAL A 102 -40.17 26.75 0.11
C VAL A 102 -39.13 25.86 -0.60
N PRO A 103 -39.44 24.57 -0.89
CA PRO A 103 -38.57 23.75 -1.72
C PRO A 103 -38.33 24.42 -3.07
N SER A 104 -37.10 24.38 -3.57
CA SER A 104 -36.82 24.87 -4.92
C SER A 104 -37.66 24.09 -5.94
N GLY A 105 -38.25 24.78 -6.92
CA GLY A 105 -39.08 24.16 -7.96
C GLY A 105 -38.34 23.20 -8.90
N LEU A 106 -37.02 23.08 -8.76
CA LEU A 106 -36.15 22.17 -9.52
C LEU A 106 -35.87 20.86 -8.77
N VAL A 107 -36.36 20.67 -7.54
CA VAL A 107 -36.02 19.53 -6.69
C VAL A 107 -37.20 18.57 -6.59
N ASP A 108 -36.96 17.30 -6.92
CA ASP A 108 -37.94 16.24 -6.70
C ASP A 108 -38.28 16.11 -5.20
N VAL A 109 -39.57 15.97 -4.88
CA VAL A 109 -40.05 15.98 -3.49
C VAL A 109 -39.56 14.76 -2.72
N ARG A 110 -39.43 13.59 -3.35
CA ARG A 110 -38.90 12.37 -2.72
C ARG A 110 -37.43 12.58 -2.33
N ASP A 111 -36.66 13.13 -3.27
CA ASP A 111 -35.26 13.49 -3.05
C ASP A 111 -35.08 14.52 -1.95
N PHE A 112 -35.91 15.57 -1.95
CA PHE A 112 -35.93 16.56 -0.88
C PHE A 112 -36.15 15.89 0.49
N VAL A 113 -37.14 14.99 0.58
CA VAL A 113 -37.46 14.29 1.83
C VAL A 113 -36.31 13.38 2.27
N LEU A 114 -35.68 12.63 1.35
CA LEU A 114 -34.52 11.80 1.66
C LEU A 114 -33.33 12.64 2.17
N ARG A 115 -33.06 13.78 1.53
CA ARG A 115 -32.02 14.74 1.96
C ARG A 115 -32.34 15.34 3.32
N TYR A 116 -33.58 15.77 3.54
CA TYR A 116 -34.06 16.39 4.79
C TYR A 116 -34.08 15.41 5.96
N CYS A 117 -34.37 14.13 5.70
CA CYS A 117 -34.31 13.06 6.69
C CYS A 117 -32.88 12.50 6.87
N ASN A 118 -31.85 13.16 6.35
CA ASN A 118 -30.45 12.77 6.43
C ASN A 118 -30.19 11.33 5.95
N LYS A 119 -30.89 10.89 4.88
CA LYS A 119 -30.63 9.61 4.20
C LYS A 119 -29.62 9.74 3.07
N VAL A 120 -29.33 10.95 2.63
CA VAL A 120 -28.40 11.28 1.53
C VAL A 120 -27.23 12.11 2.06
N TYR A 121 -26.04 11.94 1.48
CA TYR A 121 -24.88 12.80 1.73
C TYR A 121 -24.86 13.95 0.72
N LEU A 122 -24.51 15.14 1.19
CA LEU A 122 -24.03 16.21 0.32
C LEU A 122 -22.52 16.04 0.15
N ASP A 123 -22.13 15.58 -1.03
CA ASP A 123 -20.74 15.30 -1.39
C ASP A 123 -20.08 16.59 -1.92
N PHE A 124 -18.93 16.96 -1.38
CA PHE A 124 -18.13 18.11 -1.82
C PHE A 124 -16.70 17.68 -2.13
N GLY A 125 -16.23 18.02 -3.32
CA GLY A 125 -14.80 18.18 -3.59
C GLY A 125 -14.24 19.30 -2.72
N PHE A 126 -13.04 19.12 -2.19
CA PHE A 126 -12.39 20.09 -1.30
C PHE A 126 -10.90 20.16 -1.63
N ASP A 127 -10.40 21.38 -1.72
CA ASP A 127 -8.98 21.69 -1.93
C ASP A 127 -8.59 22.95 -1.15
N THR A 128 -7.29 23.22 -1.03
CA THR A 128 -6.78 24.45 -0.40
C THR A 128 -5.50 24.94 -1.05
N GLU A 129 -5.52 26.19 -1.50
CA GLU A 129 -4.34 26.85 -2.06
C GLU A 129 -3.58 27.67 -1.01
N TRP A 130 -2.26 27.57 -1.05
CA TRP A 130 -1.36 28.20 -0.07
C TRP A 130 0.00 28.54 -0.70
N TYR A 131 0.81 29.32 0.01
CA TYR A 131 2.18 29.65 -0.38
C TYR A 131 3.12 29.68 0.82
N HIS A 132 4.43 29.59 0.55
CA HIS A 132 5.52 29.53 1.53
C HIS A 132 5.50 28.27 2.41
N ASP A 133 6.66 27.89 2.96
CA ASP A 133 6.76 26.71 3.83
C ASP A 133 5.79 26.82 5.02
N ASP A 134 5.62 28.03 5.58
CA ASP A 134 4.70 28.34 6.69
C ASP A 134 3.20 28.18 6.37
N ARG A 135 2.84 27.78 5.14
CA ARG A 135 1.47 27.51 4.67
C ARG A 135 0.52 28.69 4.91
N TYR A 136 0.85 29.83 4.31
CA TYR A 136 -0.06 30.97 4.28
C TYR A 136 -1.18 30.71 3.28
N ILE A 137 -2.41 30.61 3.78
CA ILE A 137 -3.57 30.23 2.97
C ILE A 137 -3.98 31.37 2.04
N LEU A 138 -4.21 31.04 0.78
CA LEU A 138 -4.71 31.95 -0.24
C LEU A 138 -6.23 31.84 -0.36
N CYS A 139 -6.74 30.61 -0.49
CA CYS A 139 -8.18 30.32 -0.54
C CYS A 139 -8.51 28.85 -0.29
N TYR A 140 -9.78 28.59 -0.01
CA TYR A 140 -10.38 27.25 0.09
C TYR A 140 -11.44 27.08 -0.99
N GLN A 141 -11.52 25.89 -1.58
CA GLN A 141 -12.40 25.62 -2.71
C GLN A 141 -13.31 24.42 -2.42
N PHE A 142 -14.57 24.52 -2.84
CA PHE A 142 -15.52 23.42 -2.81
C PHE A 142 -16.20 23.27 -4.16
N SER A 143 -16.43 22.02 -4.58
CA SER A 143 -17.17 21.72 -5.82
C SER A 143 -18.16 20.60 -5.58
N THR A 144 -19.35 20.68 -6.18
CA THR A 144 -20.38 19.65 -6.12
C THR A 144 -21.35 19.76 -7.29
N THR A 145 -22.02 18.67 -7.63
CA THR A 145 -23.14 18.65 -8.59
C THR A 145 -24.39 18.14 -7.86
N LEU A 146 -25.48 18.91 -7.92
CA LEU A 146 -26.75 18.57 -7.29
C LEU A 146 -27.93 19.05 -8.15
N ASP A 147 -28.89 18.15 -8.40
CA ASP A 147 -30.04 18.39 -9.28
C ASP A 147 -29.59 18.88 -10.68
N ASP A 148 -28.59 18.20 -11.25
CA ASP A 148 -27.94 18.52 -12.53
C ASP A 148 -27.31 19.91 -12.64
N ILE A 149 -27.14 20.61 -11.51
CA ILE A 149 -26.46 21.90 -11.45
C ILE A 149 -25.12 21.74 -10.74
N GLN A 150 -24.07 22.24 -11.39
CA GLN A 150 -22.74 22.30 -10.83
C GLN A 150 -22.58 23.57 -9.97
N TYR A 151 -22.00 23.40 -8.79
CA TYR A 151 -21.73 24.46 -7.82
C TYR A 151 -20.26 24.49 -7.46
N ASP A 152 -19.62 25.64 -7.69
CA ASP A 152 -18.24 25.89 -7.28
C ASP A 152 -18.20 27.08 -6.30
N PHE A 153 -17.50 26.90 -5.18
CA PHE A 153 -17.35 27.88 -4.12
C PHE A 153 -15.88 28.16 -3.87
N VAL A 154 -15.51 29.44 -3.77
CA VAL A 154 -14.16 29.86 -3.38
C VAL A 154 -14.24 30.86 -2.23
N PHE A 155 -13.50 30.55 -1.15
CA PHE A 155 -13.33 31.42 0.01
C PHE A 155 -11.94 32.03 -0.02
N HIS A 156 -11.84 33.30 -0.40
CA HIS A 156 -10.56 34.02 -0.37
C HIS A 156 -10.19 34.46 1.03
N VAL A 157 -8.93 34.22 1.41
CA VAL A 157 -8.36 34.67 2.68
C VAL A 157 -7.70 36.04 2.48
N VAL A 158 -8.06 37.01 3.33
CA VAL A 158 -7.57 38.39 3.27
C VAL A 158 -6.51 38.67 4.36
N ASP A 159 -6.68 38.16 5.58
CA ASP A 159 -5.85 38.52 6.74
C ASP A 159 -4.86 37.41 7.19
N LYS A 160 -4.49 36.49 6.30
CA LYS A 160 -3.69 35.28 6.63
C LYS A 160 -4.29 34.39 7.73
N CYS A 161 -5.53 34.65 8.14
CA CYS A 161 -6.26 33.86 9.12
C CYS A 161 -6.86 32.62 8.47
N ARG A 162 -6.63 31.46 9.06
CA ARG A 162 -7.28 30.21 8.64
C ARG A 162 -8.77 30.27 8.93
N LEU A 163 -9.58 29.69 8.04
CA LEU A 163 -11.03 29.59 8.22
C LEU A 163 -11.41 28.29 8.91
N SER A 164 -12.51 28.31 9.66
CA SER A 164 -13.11 27.09 10.23
C SER A 164 -13.85 26.32 9.14
N LEU A 165 -13.58 25.02 9.02
CA LEU A 165 -14.32 24.14 8.11
C LEU A 165 -15.82 24.17 8.43
N GLY A 166 -16.16 24.15 9.71
CA GLY A 166 -17.54 24.19 10.16
C GLY A 166 -18.26 25.46 9.71
N GLU A 167 -17.62 26.63 9.88
CA GLU A 167 -18.19 27.91 9.46
C GLU A 167 -18.38 27.98 7.93
N MET A 168 -17.41 27.49 7.14
CA MET A 168 -17.53 27.44 5.67
C MET A 168 -18.69 26.55 5.22
N ILE A 169 -18.77 25.32 5.74
CA ILE A 169 -19.86 24.38 5.41
C ILE A 169 -21.22 24.91 5.88
N TYR A 170 -21.28 25.52 7.06
CA TYR A 170 -22.51 26.18 7.52
C TYR A 170 -22.98 27.27 6.58
N HIS A 171 -22.05 28.09 6.07
CA HIS A 171 -22.36 29.14 5.13
C HIS A 171 -22.92 28.55 3.81
N ILE A 172 -22.22 27.58 3.23
CA ILE A 172 -22.64 26.91 1.99
C ILE A 172 -24.04 26.28 2.17
N VAL A 173 -24.24 25.44 3.19
CA VAL A 173 -25.49 24.70 3.36
C VAL A 173 -26.65 25.64 3.70
N SER A 174 -26.45 26.60 4.60
CA SER A 174 -27.54 27.48 5.06
C SER A 174 -28.03 28.45 4.00
N ASN A 175 -27.15 28.87 3.09
CA ASN A 175 -27.46 29.87 2.07
C ASN A 175 -27.80 29.24 0.72
N THR A 176 -27.18 28.13 0.35
CA THR A 176 -27.37 27.51 -0.97
C THR A 176 -28.26 26.27 -0.92
N PHE A 177 -28.01 25.33 0.00
CA PHE A 177 -28.63 24.00 -0.05
C PHE A 177 -29.83 23.78 0.89
N ALA A 178 -30.13 24.75 1.75
CA ALA A 178 -31.26 24.65 2.67
C ALA A 178 -32.63 24.57 1.98
N GLY A 179 -32.80 25.17 0.80
CA GLY A 179 -34.00 25.02 -0.04
C GLY A 179 -34.05 23.71 -0.84
N ARG A 180 -33.01 22.88 -0.73
CA ARG A 180 -32.83 21.61 -1.47
C ARG A 180 -32.80 20.37 -0.57
N GLY A 181 -33.21 20.53 0.68
CA GLY A 181 -33.36 19.45 1.65
C GLY A 181 -32.18 19.30 2.62
N PHE A 182 -31.06 20.01 2.46
CA PHE A 182 -29.92 19.89 3.37
C PHE A 182 -29.96 20.93 4.50
N VAL A 183 -29.91 20.47 5.75
CA VAL A 183 -30.05 21.37 6.91
C VAL A 183 -28.99 21.09 7.99
N ILE A 184 -28.25 22.15 8.35
CA ILE A 184 -27.44 22.16 9.57
C ILE A 184 -28.29 22.65 10.75
N LEU A 185 -28.45 21.81 11.76
CA LEU A 185 -29.20 22.15 12.97
C LEU A 185 -28.32 22.96 13.93
N ASN A 186 -28.96 23.87 14.69
CA ASN A 186 -28.34 24.60 15.78
C ASN A 186 -29.08 24.34 17.10
N GLU A 187 -28.35 24.11 18.19
CA GLU A 187 -28.97 23.77 19.49
C GLU A 187 -29.59 24.99 20.19
N LYS A 188 -29.29 26.23 19.75
CA LYS A 188 -29.71 27.51 20.37
C LYS A 188 -29.49 27.61 21.90
N LEU A 189 -28.72 26.72 22.50
CA LEU A 189 -28.44 26.64 23.94
C LEU A 189 -26.96 26.96 24.23
N LEU A 190 -26.70 27.58 25.39
CA LEU A 190 -25.34 27.85 25.91
C LEU A 190 -24.66 26.58 26.47
N HIS A 191 -25.43 25.59 26.94
CA HIS A 191 -24.93 24.36 27.56
C HIS A 191 -25.77 23.13 27.16
N HIS A 192 -25.14 21.96 27.08
CA HIS A 192 -25.71 20.69 26.62
C HIS A 192 -26.92 20.21 27.46
N LYS A 193 -28.00 19.75 26.81
CA LYS A 193 -29.07 18.96 27.47
C LYS A 193 -29.33 17.58 26.83
N THR A 194 -29.03 17.35 25.55
CA THR A 194 -29.28 16.04 24.89
C THR A 194 -28.41 15.86 23.62
N PRO A 195 -27.78 14.69 23.40
CA PRO A 195 -26.84 14.48 22.28
C PRO A 195 -27.42 13.87 20.99
N PHE A 196 -28.74 13.59 20.93
CA PHE A 196 -29.35 12.89 19.79
C PHE A 196 -30.16 13.86 18.92
N TYR A 197 -29.48 14.52 18.00
CA TYR A 197 -30.12 15.21 16.89
C TYR A 197 -29.41 14.79 15.60
N GLU A 198 -30.16 14.31 14.61
CA GLU A 198 -29.63 13.98 13.28
C GLU A 198 -29.60 15.28 12.45
N SER A 199 -28.41 15.76 12.11
CA SER A 199 -28.22 16.89 11.16
C SER A 199 -27.64 16.35 9.84
N CYS A 200 -27.58 17.20 8.80
CA CYS A 200 -27.20 16.78 7.44
C CYS A 200 -25.90 15.97 7.41
N ASN A 201 -25.84 15.03 6.48
CA ASN A 201 -24.64 14.28 6.19
C ASN A 201 -23.85 15.02 5.12
N ILE A 202 -22.58 15.31 5.40
CA ILE A 202 -21.64 15.99 4.53
C ILE A 202 -20.48 15.03 4.27
N ARG A 203 -20.09 14.87 3.01
CA ARG A 203 -18.88 14.14 2.65
C ARG A 203 -17.89 15.07 1.98
N LEU A 204 -16.66 15.11 2.49
CA LEU A 204 -15.56 15.87 1.91
C LEU A 204 -14.61 14.94 1.18
N ILE A 205 -14.27 15.31 -0.05
CA ILE A 205 -13.50 14.52 -1.00
C ILE A 205 -12.31 15.36 -1.45
N ALA A 206 -11.09 14.94 -1.12
CA ALA A 206 -9.88 15.65 -1.50
C ALA A 206 -8.85 14.69 -2.09
N HIS A 207 -7.96 15.18 -2.95
CA HIS A 207 -6.88 14.36 -3.51
C HIS A 207 -5.72 14.19 -2.55
N PHE A 208 -5.52 15.11 -1.60
CA PHE A 208 -4.44 15.00 -0.63
C PHE A 208 -4.86 15.45 0.76
N SER A 209 -5.84 14.72 1.28
CA SER A 209 -6.76 15.26 2.25
C SER A 209 -6.09 15.62 3.59
N GLY A 210 -5.03 14.89 3.98
CA GLY A 210 -4.25 15.21 5.17
C GLY A 210 -3.59 16.61 5.14
N VAL A 211 -3.25 17.12 3.96
CA VAL A 211 -2.74 18.48 3.78
C VAL A 211 -3.89 19.48 3.85
N ASP A 212 -4.93 19.30 3.03
CA ASP A 212 -6.04 20.26 2.90
C ASP A 212 -6.77 20.46 4.23
N PHE A 213 -7.09 19.37 4.94
CA PHE A 213 -7.78 19.46 6.23
C PHE A 213 -6.93 20.11 7.32
N SER A 214 -5.60 19.95 7.25
CA SER A 214 -4.68 20.58 8.21
C SER A 214 -4.59 22.10 8.05
N MET A 215 -5.10 22.65 6.94
CA MET A 215 -5.15 24.09 6.67
C MET A 215 -6.34 24.80 7.34
N CYS A 216 -7.33 24.07 7.84
CA CYS A 216 -8.47 24.65 8.55
C CYS A 216 -8.06 25.11 9.97
N ASN A 217 -8.66 26.18 10.48
CA ASN A 217 -8.38 26.70 11.83
C ASN A 217 -8.74 25.69 12.93
N ASP A 218 -9.81 24.96 12.70
CA ASP A 218 -10.39 23.94 13.58
C ASP A 218 -9.89 22.53 13.27
N TYR A 219 -8.79 22.37 12.52
CA TYR A 219 -8.24 21.05 12.17
C TYR A 219 -7.99 20.16 13.40
N LYS A 220 -7.50 20.73 14.51
CA LYS A 220 -7.33 19.97 15.75
C LYS A 220 -8.65 19.43 16.27
N GLU A 221 -9.75 20.16 16.13
CA GLU A 221 -11.08 19.69 16.54
C GLU A 221 -11.62 18.63 15.57
N ILE A 222 -11.41 18.79 14.26
CA ILE A 222 -11.68 17.74 13.26
C ILE A 222 -10.98 16.41 13.67
N LEU A 223 -9.79 16.51 14.25
CA LEU A 223 -8.96 15.36 14.68
C LEU A 223 -9.16 14.91 16.14
N LYS A 224 -9.64 15.78 17.04
CA LYS A 224 -9.67 15.55 18.50
C LYS A 224 -10.77 14.62 18.98
N TYR A 225 -11.60 14.05 18.13
CA TYR A 225 -12.70 13.17 18.53
C TYR A 225 -12.31 11.73 18.88
N LEU A 226 -11.15 11.58 19.54
CA LEU A 226 -10.62 10.36 20.14
C LEU A 226 -10.85 10.25 21.64
N LYS A 227 -11.38 11.32 22.26
CA LYS A 227 -11.59 11.35 23.71
C LYS A 227 -12.82 10.54 24.09
N HIS A 228 -12.81 10.07 25.33
CA HIS A 228 -13.99 9.56 26.01
C HIS A 228 -15.15 10.54 25.81
N SER A 229 -16.36 10.04 25.52
CA SER A 229 -17.53 10.91 25.58
C SER A 229 -17.64 11.49 27.00
N ARG A 230 -18.30 12.65 27.17
CA ARG A 230 -18.50 13.22 28.52
C ARG A 230 -19.14 12.22 29.50
N SER A 231 -19.99 11.33 28.98
CA SER A 231 -20.57 10.22 29.74
C SER A 231 -19.53 9.16 30.14
N GLN A 232 -18.61 8.81 29.24
CA GLN A 232 -17.49 7.91 29.56
C GLN A 232 -16.48 8.53 30.50
N GLU A 233 -16.17 9.83 30.38
CA GLU A 233 -15.31 10.55 31.33
C GLU A 233 -15.93 10.51 32.73
N GLN A 234 -17.23 10.77 32.84
CA GLN A 234 -17.98 10.65 34.10
C GLN A 234 -18.00 9.22 34.63
N GLN A 235 -18.16 8.22 33.76
CA GLN A 235 -18.09 6.81 34.16
C GLN A 235 -16.69 6.42 34.64
N LEU A 236 -15.62 6.80 33.95
CA LEU A 236 -14.25 6.52 34.35
C LEU A 236 -13.90 7.20 35.67
N ALA A 237 -14.28 8.47 35.84
CA ALA A 237 -14.13 9.19 37.11
C ALA A 237 -14.90 8.52 38.24
N SER A 238 -16.15 8.12 37.97
CA SER A 238 -17.00 7.42 38.95
C SER A 238 -16.47 6.03 39.30
N ILE A 239 -15.93 5.27 38.34
CA ILE A 239 -15.35 3.95 38.61
C ILE A 239 -14.05 4.11 39.40
N LYS A 240 -13.19 5.08 39.05
CA LYS A 240 -12.00 5.44 39.83
C LYS A 240 -12.34 5.78 41.27
N LEU A 241 -13.38 6.58 41.48
CA LEU A 241 -13.83 6.98 42.83
C LEU A 241 -14.30 5.75 43.62
N GLN A 242 -15.14 4.90 43.02
CA GLN A 242 -15.63 3.67 43.66
C GLN A 242 -14.49 2.70 44.02
N LEU A 243 -13.51 2.52 43.13
CA LEU A 243 -12.33 1.68 43.38
C LEU A 243 -11.43 2.25 44.47
N LYS A 244 -11.31 3.59 44.55
CA LYS A 244 -10.51 4.29 45.57
C LYS A 244 -11.18 4.22 46.95
N ASP A 245 -12.48 4.48 47.01
CA ASP A 245 -13.23 4.59 48.27
C ASP A 245 -13.70 3.22 48.78
N GLY A 246 -13.56 2.17 47.95
CA GLY A 246 -14.00 0.82 48.28
C GLY A 246 -15.51 0.68 48.42
N LYS A 247 -16.28 1.63 47.85
CA LYS A 247 -17.74 1.72 47.99
C LYS A 247 -18.43 1.95 46.65
N ASP A 248 -19.64 1.42 46.50
CA ASP A 248 -20.50 1.66 45.32
C ASP A 248 -21.15 3.05 45.37
N LYS A 249 -21.88 3.43 44.31
CA LYS A 249 -22.59 4.73 44.23
C LYS A 249 -23.64 4.98 45.32
N LYS A 250 -24.05 3.93 46.06
CA LYS A 250 -25.02 4.00 47.15
C LYS A 250 -24.34 3.93 48.53
N GLY A 251 -23.00 3.92 48.58
CA GLY A 251 -22.22 3.90 49.82
C GLY A 251 -21.96 2.52 50.41
N ARG A 252 -22.31 1.44 49.71
CA ARG A 252 -22.10 0.05 50.17
C ARG A 252 -20.68 -0.42 49.85
N SER A 253 -20.04 -1.15 50.76
CA SER A 253 -18.68 -1.68 50.55
C SER A 253 -18.62 -2.64 49.35
N LEU A 254 -17.57 -2.51 48.54
CA LEU A 254 -17.32 -3.36 47.36
C LEU A 254 -16.63 -4.66 47.76
N THR A 255 -17.13 -5.79 47.26
CA THR A 255 -16.42 -7.08 47.34
C THR A 255 -15.23 -7.12 46.36
N ASP A 256 -14.35 -8.11 46.47
CA ASP A 256 -13.22 -8.23 45.54
C ASP A 256 -13.66 -8.57 44.10
N ASP A 257 -14.76 -9.30 43.94
CA ASP A 257 -15.37 -9.56 42.63
C ASP A 257 -15.97 -8.28 42.01
N ASP A 258 -16.57 -7.40 42.83
CA ASP A 258 -17.04 -6.09 42.37
C ASP A 258 -15.89 -5.19 41.93
N LYS A 259 -14.77 -5.20 42.67
CA LYS A 259 -13.55 -4.46 42.30
C LYS A 259 -12.97 -4.99 41.00
N ASP A 260 -12.95 -6.30 40.77
CA ASP A 260 -12.47 -6.90 39.52
C ASP A 260 -13.39 -6.54 38.34
N LYS A 261 -14.71 -6.63 38.50
CA LYS A 261 -15.69 -6.18 37.50
C LYS A 261 -15.55 -4.69 37.18
N LEU A 262 -15.34 -3.85 38.18
CA LEU A 262 -15.10 -2.41 38.00
C LEU A 262 -13.77 -2.13 37.31
N LYS A 263 -12.69 -2.86 37.63
CA LYS A 263 -11.39 -2.77 36.92
C LYS A 263 -11.52 -3.22 35.47
N LYS A 264 -12.15 -4.37 35.20
CA LYS A 264 -12.45 -4.84 33.85
C LYS A 264 -13.28 -3.83 33.06
N ARG A 265 -14.30 -3.22 33.69
CA ARG A 265 -15.12 -2.18 33.06
C ARG A 265 -14.34 -0.88 32.84
N TYR A 266 -13.48 -0.48 33.78
CA TYR A 266 -12.59 0.67 33.64
C TYR A 266 -11.65 0.47 32.46
N ASN A 267 -10.95 -0.67 32.41
CA ASN A 267 -10.04 -1.02 31.33
C ASN A 267 -10.79 -1.08 29.99
N LYS A 268 -11.95 -1.74 29.94
CA LYS A 268 -12.79 -1.80 28.73
C LYS A 268 -13.19 -0.41 28.21
N ILE A 269 -13.56 0.52 29.09
CA ILE A 269 -13.92 1.90 28.68
C ILE A 269 -12.68 2.71 28.28
N ASN A 270 -11.57 2.55 29.02
CA ASN A 270 -10.31 3.27 28.81
C ASN A 270 -9.58 2.81 27.53
N GLU A 271 -9.69 1.53 27.19
CA GLU A 271 -9.16 0.92 25.97
C GLU A 271 -10.09 1.13 24.77
N ASN A 272 -11.41 1.24 24.99
CA ASN A 272 -12.41 1.52 23.95
C ASN A 272 -13.28 2.75 24.27
N PRO A 273 -12.73 3.97 24.18
CA PRO A 273 -13.57 5.16 24.14
C PRO A 273 -14.63 5.00 23.03
N VAL A 274 -15.90 5.35 23.29
CA VAL A 274 -17.05 5.25 22.38
C VAL A 274 -16.80 6.02 21.07
N HIS A 275 -15.80 6.90 21.07
CA HIS A 275 -15.34 7.63 19.90
C HIS A 275 -13.94 7.22 19.40
N ALA A 276 -13.21 6.36 20.11
CA ALA A 276 -11.86 5.89 19.75
C ALA A 276 -11.83 4.69 18.81
N THR A 277 -12.87 3.86 18.77
CA THR A 277 -12.95 2.73 17.82
C THR A 277 -13.17 3.15 16.35
N ASN A 278 -13.21 4.45 16.06
CA ASN A 278 -13.69 4.99 14.79
C ASN A 278 -12.58 5.71 14.00
N MET A 279 -11.52 4.96 13.69
CA MET A 279 -10.29 5.42 13.05
C MET A 279 -10.53 6.43 11.91
N ILE A 280 -10.05 7.68 12.09
CA ILE A 280 -9.50 8.39 10.94
C ILE A 280 -8.22 7.65 10.62
N SER A 281 -8.24 6.88 9.53
CA SER A 281 -7.07 6.12 9.12
C SER A 281 -6.21 7.03 8.25
N SER A 282 -4.93 7.02 8.55
CA SER A 282 -3.91 7.64 7.74
C SER A 282 -3.04 6.55 7.16
N ASP A 283 -2.73 6.65 5.87
CA ASP A 283 -1.56 5.99 5.32
C ASP A 283 -0.73 7.06 4.59
N LYS A 284 0.44 7.36 5.15
CA LYS A 284 1.29 8.51 4.81
C LYS A 284 0.56 9.85 5.00
N HIS A 285 0.02 10.41 3.92
CA HIS A 285 -0.59 11.74 3.85
C HIS A 285 -2.10 11.69 3.58
N CYS A 286 -2.63 10.51 3.25
CA CYS A 286 -4.05 10.35 3.00
C CYS A 286 -4.83 10.35 4.32
N LEU A 287 -6.01 10.97 4.34
CA LEU A 287 -6.88 11.01 5.52
C LEU A 287 -8.32 10.65 5.14
N TYR A 288 -8.88 9.61 5.76
CA TYR A 288 -10.25 9.20 5.50
C TYR A 288 -10.92 8.64 6.76
N THR A 289 -12.25 8.76 6.80
CA THR A 289 -13.06 8.22 7.89
C THR A 289 -13.55 6.82 7.55
N VAL A 290 -13.29 5.85 8.43
CA VAL A 290 -13.86 4.49 8.29
C VAL A 290 -15.37 4.50 8.60
N ASN A 291 -15.81 5.41 9.47
CA ASN A 291 -17.22 5.66 9.78
C ASN A 291 -17.49 7.17 9.84
N PRO A 292 -18.63 7.67 9.33
CA PRO A 292 -18.94 9.08 9.35
C PRO A 292 -19.15 9.61 10.78
N ARG A 293 -18.68 10.83 11.06
CA ARG A 293 -18.51 11.42 12.40
C ARG A 293 -19.41 12.61 12.62
N VAL A 294 -19.94 12.82 13.82
CA VAL A 294 -20.61 14.11 14.12
C VAL A 294 -19.54 15.17 14.37
N TYR A 295 -19.42 16.13 13.45
CA TYR A 295 -18.56 17.28 13.57
C TYR A 295 -19.29 18.41 14.30
N ASN A 296 -18.75 18.89 15.42
CA ASN A 296 -19.35 19.97 16.22
C ASN A 296 -18.48 21.22 16.15
N PHE A 297 -19.11 22.38 15.96
CA PHE A 297 -18.41 23.65 15.90
C PHE A 297 -19.31 24.79 16.39
N TRP A 298 -18.70 25.96 16.58
CA TRP A 298 -19.38 27.16 17.03
C TRP A 298 -19.31 28.21 15.93
N VAL A 299 -20.47 28.69 15.48
CA VAL A 299 -20.53 29.79 14.50
C VAL A 299 -20.37 31.12 15.24
N ILE A 300 -19.29 31.85 14.93
CA ILE A 300 -19.01 33.17 15.52
C ILE A 300 -19.42 34.25 14.50
N PRO A 301 -20.30 35.22 14.86
CA PRO A 301 -20.45 35.77 16.21
C PRO A 301 -21.69 35.32 17.00
N ARG A 302 -22.58 34.52 16.40
CA ARG A 302 -23.86 34.14 17.04
C ARG A 302 -23.71 33.25 18.28
N ARG A 303 -22.50 32.70 18.53
CA ARG A 303 -22.21 31.72 19.59
C ARG A 303 -23.22 30.56 19.58
N GLN A 304 -23.61 30.15 18.38
CA GLN A 304 -24.53 29.04 18.18
C GLN A 304 -23.72 27.78 17.91
N ARG A 305 -24.02 26.74 18.69
CA ARG A 305 -23.48 25.41 18.44
C ARG A 305 -24.21 24.78 17.25
N CYS A 306 -23.42 24.36 16.27
CA CYS A 306 -23.86 23.65 15.08
C CYS A 306 -23.16 22.31 15.00
N PHE A 307 -23.79 21.35 14.33
CA PHE A 307 -23.19 20.06 14.07
C PHE A 307 -23.73 19.47 12.78
N PHE A 308 -22.93 18.65 12.11
CA PHE A 308 -23.32 17.84 10.96
C PHE A 308 -22.54 16.53 10.97
N LYS A 309 -22.98 15.52 10.22
CA LYS A 309 -22.24 14.26 10.11
C LYS A 309 -21.22 14.39 8.98
N LEU A 310 -19.93 14.42 9.29
CA LEU A 310 -18.80 14.51 8.38
C LEU A 310 -18.27 13.11 8.00
N ASP A 311 -18.21 12.84 6.71
CA ASP A 311 -17.49 11.73 6.10
C ASP A 311 -16.32 12.29 5.26
N MET A 312 -15.18 11.63 5.25
CA MET A 312 -13.98 12.07 4.55
C MET A 312 -13.50 10.97 3.61
N ARG A 313 -13.20 11.34 2.37
CA ARG A 313 -12.63 10.48 1.34
C ARG A 313 -11.38 11.11 0.77
N ASP A 314 -10.43 10.25 0.44
CA ASP A 314 -9.17 10.64 -0.15
C ASP A 314 -9.04 9.97 -1.51
N THR A 315 -8.97 10.75 -2.59
CA THR A 315 -8.99 10.19 -3.94
C THR A 315 -7.69 9.47 -4.29
N MET A 316 -6.56 9.71 -3.62
CA MET A 316 -5.35 8.89 -3.79
C MET A 316 -5.54 7.45 -3.31
N LYS A 317 -6.49 7.20 -2.41
CA LYS A 317 -6.89 5.83 -2.01
C LYS A 317 -7.96 5.22 -2.90
N LEU A 318 -8.52 6.01 -3.79
CA LEU A 318 -9.56 5.67 -4.75
C LEU A 318 -9.08 5.86 -6.20
N ALA A 319 -7.78 5.94 -6.41
CA ALA A 319 -7.13 6.11 -7.70
C ALA A 319 -5.98 5.11 -7.83
N PRO A 320 -5.50 4.85 -9.07
CA PRO A 320 -4.29 4.07 -9.26
C PRO A 320 -3.07 4.65 -8.52
N PRO A 321 -2.20 3.80 -7.92
CA PRO A 321 -1.02 4.28 -7.21
C PRO A 321 -0.16 5.17 -8.09
N GLY A 322 0.16 6.37 -7.59
CA GLY A 322 1.01 7.32 -8.30
C GLY A 322 0.28 8.12 -9.39
N SER A 323 -1.03 7.96 -9.57
CA SER A 323 -1.81 8.84 -10.44
C SER A 323 -1.85 10.26 -9.90
N PRO A 324 -1.28 11.25 -10.60
CA PRO A 324 -1.45 12.65 -10.23
C PRO A 324 -2.89 13.10 -10.54
N LEU A 325 -3.37 14.13 -9.84
CA LEU A 325 -4.70 14.71 -10.04
C LEU A 325 -4.96 15.08 -11.51
N ALA A 326 -3.93 15.54 -12.23
CA ALA A 326 -4.01 15.86 -13.66
C ALA A 326 -4.49 14.67 -14.51
N SER A 327 -3.92 13.47 -14.28
CA SER A 327 -4.31 12.26 -15.00
C SER A 327 -5.73 11.80 -14.65
N LEU A 328 -6.20 12.08 -13.43
CA LEU A 328 -7.59 11.82 -13.06
C LEU A 328 -8.53 12.76 -13.82
N GLY A 329 -8.17 14.05 -13.90
CA GLY A 329 -8.91 15.05 -14.66
C GLY A 329 -9.02 14.70 -16.15
N GLU A 330 -7.90 14.37 -16.79
CA GLU A 330 -7.86 13.93 -18.20
C GLU A 330 -8.81 12.75 -18.46
N SER A 331 -8.83 11.76 -17.56
CA SER A 331 -9.71 10.59 -17.68
C SER A 331 -11.20 10.87 -17.55
N LEU A 332 -11.54 12.02 -16.99
CA LEU A 332 -12.91 12.53 -16.84
C LEU A 332 -13.27 13.53 -17.97
N GLY A 333 -12.33 13.87 -18.85
CA GLY A 333 -12.49 14.96 -19.81
C GLY A 333 -12.40 16.36 -19.16
N ILE A 334 -11.80 16.45 -17.97
CA ILE A 334 -11.63 17.67 -17.19
C ILE A 334 -10.14 17.99 -17.11
N GLU A 335 -9.58 18.59 -18.16
CA GLU A 335 -8.15 18.92 -18.18
C GLU A 335 -7.75 19.83 -17.01
N LYS A 336 -6.62 19.48 -16.37
CA LYS A 336 -6.02 20.33 -15.35
C LYS A 336 -5.28 21.48 -16.03
N MET A 337 -5.46 22.69 -15.50
CA MET A 337 -4.82 23.89 -16.06
C MET A 337 -3.30 23.84 -15.86
N ASP A 338 -2.55 24.12 -16.93
CA ASP A 338 -1.09 24.14 -16.92
C ASP A 338 -0.55 25.58 -16.79
N THR A 339 0.19 25.85 -15.73
CA THR A 339 0.83 27.16 -15.50
C THR A 339 2.05 27.39 -16.40
N ASN A 340 2.61 26.35 -17.03
CA ASN A 340 3.83 26.48 -17.84
C ASN A 340 3.65 27.41 -19.05
N VAL A 341 2.42 27.53 -19.56
CA VAL A 341 2.08 28.49 -20.62
C VAL A 341 2.28 29.92 -20.12
N LEU A 342 1.84 30.22 -18.89
CA LEU A 342 2.05 31.51 -18.25
C LEU A 342 3.50 31.73 -17.84
N ASP A 343 4.19 30.68 -17.36
CA ASP A 343 5.62 30.75 -17.06
C ASP A 343 6.40 31.19 -18.31
N LYS A 344 6.10 30.59 -19.47
CA LYS A 344 6.73 30.97 -20.75
C LYS A 344 6.32 32.38 -21.19
N GLN A 345 5.05 32.73 -21.09
CA GLN A 345 4.53 34.05 -21.46
C GLN A 345 5.20 35.18 -20.66
N ASP A 346 5.45 34.96 -19.37
CA ASP A 346 6.03 35.95 -18.46
C ASP A 346 7.56 35.79 -18.29
N ASN A 347 8.19 34.98 -19.14
CA ASN A 347 9.63 34.69 -19.13
C ASN A 347 10.14 34.25 -17.74
N LYS A 348 9.42 33.32 -17.12
CA LYS A 348 9.76 32.69 -15.85
C LYS A 348 10.34 31.29 -16.05
N PRO A 349 11.12 30.78 -15.08
CA PRO A 349 11.53 29.38 -15.08
C PRO A 349 10.33 28.42 -15.12
N LEU A 350 10.51 27.24 -15.68
CA LEU A 350 9.48 26.19 -15.72
C LEU A 350 8.96 25.86 -14.31
N ASN A 351 7.64 25.75 -14.14
CA ASN A 351 6.93 25.57 -12.87
C ASN A 351 7.01 26.76 -11.89
N PHE A 352 7.46 27.94 -12.32
CA PHE A 352 7.58 29.09 -11.42
C PHE A 352 6.26 29.45 -10.74
N TYR A 353 5.17 29.64 -11.48
CA TYR A 353 3.89 30.04 -10.91
C TYR A 353 3.29 28.97 -10.00
N LYS A 354 3.48 27.70 -10.32
CA LYS A 354 3.03 26.57 -9.50
C LYS A 354 3.74 26.50 -8.15
N GLU A 355 5.03 26.86 -8.10
CA GLU A 355 5.79 26.98 -6.85
C GLU A 355 5.53 28.32 -6.13
N ASN A 356 4.96 29.31 -6.84
CA ASN A 356 4.74 30.67 -6.36
C ASN A 356 3.27 31.11 -6.52
N MET A 357 2.33 30.35 -5.92
CA MET A 357 0.88 30.61 -6.04
C MET A 357 0.44 32.02 -5.64
N LYS A 358 1.20 32.70 -4.77
CA LYS A 358 0.96 34.10 -4.43
C LYS A 358 1.16 35.03 -5.63
N GLU A 359 2.20 34.79 -6.42
CA GLU A 359 2.47 35.57 -7.64
C GLU A 359 1.46 35.22 -8.73
N LEU A 360 1.04 33.95 -8.84
CA LEU A 360 -0.03 33.56 -9.77
C LEU A 360 -1.34 34.29 -9.44
N ARG A 361 -1.76 34.30 -8.16
CA ARG A 361 -2.95 35.05 -7.70
C ARG A 361 -2.85 36.54 -7.99
N LYS A 362 -1.64 37.11 -7.87
CA LYS A 362 -1.42 38.55 -8.05
C LYS A 362 -1.44 38.96 -9.52
N ASN A 363 -0.79 38.18 -10.39
CA ASN A 363 -0.55 38.54 -11.78
C ASN A 363 -1.61 37.97 -12.72
N HIS A 364 -2.22 36.83 -12.38
CA HIS A 364 -3.20 36.10 -13.18
C HIS A 364 -4.37 35.60 -12.32
N PHE A 365 -5.13 36.53 -11.71
CA PHE A 365 -6.15 36.21 -10.71
C PHE A 365 -7.25 35.26 -11.22
N ASP A 366 -7.77 35.48 -12.43
CA ASP A 366 -8.84 34.63 -12.99
C ASP A 366 -8.33 33.21 -13.24
N PHE A 367 -7.14 33.07 -13.82
CA PHE A 367 -6.48 31.77 -13.99
C PHE A 367 -6.25 31.07 -12.65
N PHE A 368 -5.83 31.81 -11.61
CA PHE A 368 -5.65 31.27 -10.27
C PHE A 368 -6.97 30.71 -9.70
N VAL A 369 -8.08 31.44 -9.85
CA VAL A 369 -9.40 30.98 -9.37
C VAL A 369 -9.83 29.73 -10.11
N ASP A 370 -9.73 29.71 -11.44
CA ASP A 370 -10.12 28.55 -12.26
C ASP A 370 -9.22 27.34 -11.98
N TYR A 371 -7.90 27.55 -11.84
CA TYR A 371 -6.94 26.51 -11.49
C TYR A 371 -7.33 25.86 -10.16
N ALA A 372 -7.64 26.68 -9.15
CA ALA A 372 -7.91 26.19 -7.81
C ALA A 372 -9.27 25.48 -7.68
N ILE A 373 -10.31 25.98 -8.36
CA ILE A 373 -11.62 25.30 -8.43
C ILE A 373 -11.47 23.95 -9.13
N ARG A 374 -10.66 23.88 -10.19
CA ARG A 374 -10.47 22.68 -11.00
C ARG A 374 -9.99 21.50 -10.17
N ASP A 375 -9.09 21.70 -9.21
CA ASP A 375 -8.57 20.63 -8.34
C ASP A 375 -9.64 20.05 -7.40
N ALA A 376 -10.48 20.91 -6.80
CA ALA A 376 -11.63 20.47 -6.01
C ALA A 376 -12.67 19.74 -6.88
N ARG A 377 -12.93 20.24 -8.09
CA ARG A 377 -13.87 19.62 -9.04
C ARG A 377 -13.41 18.24 -9.50
N ILE A 378 -12.15 18.10 -9.92
CA ILE A 378 -11.59 16.80 -10.33
C ILE A 378 -11.70 15.80 -9.18
N SER A 379 -11.42 16.22 -7.95
CA SER A 379 -11.56 15.36 -6.76
C SER A 379 -13.00 14.86 -6.57
N TYR A 380 -13.98 15.76 -6.68
CA TYR A 380 -15.41 15.40 -6.61
C TYR A 380 -15.83 14.44 -7.72
N GLU A 381 -15.61 14.83 -8.98
CA GLU A 381 -16.05 14.07 -10.16
C GLU A 381 -15.37 12.70 -10.23
N TRP A 382 -14.08 12.63 -9.84
CA TRP A 382 -13.38 11.36 -9.74
C TRP A 382 -14.02 10.43 -8.72
N TYR A 383 -14.38 10.93 -7.54
CA TYR A 383 -15.06 10.11 -6.53
C TYR A 383 -16.44 9.63 -7.01
N GLN A 384 -17.22 10.48 -7.67
CA GLN A 384 -18.50 10.06 -8.25
C GLN A 384 -18.29 8.98 -9.32
N ASN A 385 -17.28 9.14 -10.18
CA ASN A 385 -16.92 8.15 -11.19
C ASN A 385 -16.50 6.81 -10.56
N VAL A 386 -15.65 6.83 -9.53
CA VAL A 386 -15.28 5.62 -8.76
C VAL A 386 -16.51 4.93 -8.18
N LYS A 387 -17.41 5.71 -7.56
CA LYS A 387 -18.66 5.19 -6.99
C LYS A 387 -19.56 4.55 -8.06
N ASN A 388 -19.56 5.08 -9.28
CA ASN A 388 -20.33 4.52 -10.39
C ASN A 388 -19.68 3.25 -10.98
N ILE A 389 -18.34 3.20 -11.07
CA ILE A 389 -17.62 2.08 -11.68
C ILE A 389 -17.50 0.91 -10.69
N ILE A 390 -17.03 1.19 -9.48
CA ILE A 390 -16.70 0.17 -8.47
C ILE A 390 -17.49 0.32 -7.17
N GLY A 391 -18.38 1.29 -7.02
CA GLY A 391 -19.12 1.47 -5.78
C GLY A 391 -18.41 2.31 -4.72
N ASP A 392 -19.13 2.66 -3.66
CA ASP A 392 -18.63 3.52 -2.58
C ASP A 392 -17.76 2.74 -1.58
N GLY A 393 -16.63 3.33 -1.20
CA GLY A 393 -15.77 2.82 -0.15
C GLY A 393 -14.65 3.78 0.20
N VAL A 394 -13.84 3.41 1.20
CA VAL A 394 -12.72 4.21 1.70
C VAL A 394 -11.44 4.01 0.90
N THR A 395 -11.24 2.82 0.34
CA THR A 395 -10.10 2.46 -0.50
C THR A 395 -10.57 1.49 -1.59
N VAL A 396 -9.90 1.47 -2.74
CA VAL A 396 -10.18 0.49 -3.81
C VAL A 396 -10.13 -0.94 -3.26
N SER A 397 -9.17 -1.24 -2.39
CA SER A 397 -9.04 -2.57 -1.79
C SER A 397 -10.19 -2.91 -0.82
N ALA A 398 -10.78 -1.94 -0.12
CA ALA A 398 -11.93 -2.18 0.75
C ALA A 398 -13.20 -2.52 -0.05
N ILE A 399 -13.33 -1.92 -1.24
CA ILE A 399 -14.42 -2.16 -2.18
C ILE A 399 -14.30 -3.56 -2.81
N ALA A 400 -13.08 -4.02 -3.10
CA ALA A 400 -12.81 -5.30 -3.74
C ALA A 400 -13.46 -6.50 -3.02
N ALA A 401 -13.42 -6.53 -1.69
CA ALA A 401 -14.02 -7.63 -0.92
C ALA A 401 -15.54 -7.72 -1.09
N LYS A 402 -16.22 -6.58 -1.18
CA LYS A 402 -17.67 -6.54 -1.42
C LYS A 402 -18.00 -6.98 -2.85
N HIS A 403 -17.26 -6.46 -3.83
CA HIS A 403 -17.41 -6.88 -5.24
C HIS A 403 -17.25 -8.38 -5.41
N LEU A 404 -16.22 -8.95 -4.79
CA LEU A 404 -16.01 -10.40 -4.84
C LEU A 404 -17.23 -11.13 -4.27
N THR A 405 -17.67 -10.82 -3.05
CA THR A 405 -18.80 -11.54 -2.44
C THR A 405 -20.10 -11.38 -3.21
N ASP A 406 -20.35 -10.19 -3.75
CA ASP A 406 -21.57 -9.90 -4.52
C ASP A 406 -21.56 -10.65 -5.86
N ASN A 407 -20.42 -10.68 -6.56
CA ASN A 407 -20.25 -11.43 -7.80
C ASN A 407 -20.34 -12.95 -7.57
N VAL A 408 -19.67 -13.46 -6.54
CA VAL A 408 -19.75 -14.89 -6.17
C VAL A 408 -21.21 -15.24 -5.89
N LYS A 409 -21.92 -14.46 -5.06
CA LYS A 409 -23.31 -14.73 -4.75
C LYS A 409 -24.18 -14.72 -6.02
N LYS A 410 -24.00 -13.73 -6.90
CA LYS A 410 -24.74 -13.64 -8.16
C LYS A 410 -24.52 -14.86 -9.05
N GLU A 411 -23.27 -15.29 -9.21
CA GLU A 411 -22.93 -16.43 -10.07
C GLU A 411 -23.38 -17.76 -9.46
N MET A 412 -23.16 -17.97 -8.15
CA MET A 412 -23.52 -19.22 -7.49
C MET A 412 -25.05 -19.42 -7.36
N LEU A 413 -25.84 -18.35 -7.31
CA LEU A 413 -27.31 -18.45 -7.28
C LEU A 413 -27.93 -18.96 -8.59
N LYS A 414 -27.15 -19.11 -9.68
CA LYS A 414 -27.59 -19.82 -10.88
C LYS A 414 -27.68 -21.33 -10.65
N TYR A 415 -26.78 -21.86 -9.82
CA TYR A 415 -26.64 -23.29 -9.56
C TYR A 415 -27.30 -23.72 -8.24
N TYR A 416 -27.48 -22.80 -7.28
CA TYR A 416 -28.00 -23.09 -5.94
C TYR A 416 -29.15 -22.16 -5.56
N ASN A 417 -30.15 -22.70 -4.84
CA ASN A 417 -31.28 -21.91 -4.31
C ASN A 417 -30.85 -20.82 -3.32
N GLU A 418 -29.84 -21.13 -2.49
CA GLU A 418 -29.26 -20.19 -1.55
C GLU A 418 -27.73 -20.26 -1.57
N TYR A 419 -27.09 -19.11 -1.36
CA TYR A 419 -25.65 -19.05 -1.25
C TYR A 419 -25.21 -18.08 -0.17
N SER A 420 -24.21 -18.51 0.59
CA SER A 420 -23.60 -17.80 1.71
C SER A 420 -22.09 -17.98 1.63
N TRP A 421 -21.35 -16.87 1.60
CA TRP A 421 -19.89 -16.90 1.57
C TRP A 421 -19.30 -17.66 2.77
N ASP A 422 -19.76 -17.35 3.98
CA ASP A 422 -19.23 -17.94 5.21
C ASP A 422 -19.44 -19.46 5.28
N LYS A 423 -20.62 -19.92 4.88
CA LYS A 423 -20.95 -21.35 4.87
C LYS A 423 -20.31 -22.07 3.69
N HIS A 424 -20.57 -21.63 2.46
CA HIS A 424 -20.26 -22.42 1.27
C HIS A 424 -18.89 -22.14 0.65
N ALA A 425 -18.29 -20.96 0.86
CA ALA A 425 -16.96 -20.64 0.28
C ALA A 425 -15.82 -20.99 1.23
N ARG A 426 -15.93 -20.59 2.51
CA ARG A 426 -14.84 -20.70 3.49
C ARG A 426 -15.07 -21.75 4.58
N GLY A 427 -16.32 -22.16 4.81
CA GLY A 427 -16.67 -23.16 5.81
C GLY A 427 -16.57 -22.68 7.27
N PHE A 428 -16.48 -21.37 7.52
CA PHE A 428 -16.45 -20.79 8.88
C PHE A 428 -16.96 -19.35 8.92
N LYS A 429 -17.21 -18.82 10.11
CA LYS A 429 -17.63 -17.42 10.33
C LYS A 429 -16.64 -16.67 11.21
N LEU A 430 -16.58 -15.34 11.07
CA LEU A 430 -15.92 -14.47 12.04
C LEU A 430 -16.88 -14.13 13.19
N GLU A 431 -16.47 -14.44 14.42
CA GLU A 431 -17.15 -14.04 15.65
C GLU A 431 -16.20 -13.16 16.47
N ASP A 432 -16.64 -11.96 16.84
CA ASP A 432 -15.80 -10.95 17.53
C ASP A 432 -14.43 -10.70 16.88
N GLY A 433 -14.40 -10.76 15.54
CA GLY A 433 -13.17 -10.57 14.78
C GLY A 433 -12.19 -11.74 14.86
N LYS A 434 -12.64 -12.94 15.22
CA LYS A 434 -11.84 -14.18 15.20
C LYS A 434 -12.56 -15.30 14.42
N PRO A 435 -11.81 -16.16 13.73
CA PRO A 435 -12.35 -17.35 13.09
C PRO A 435 -12.98 -18.34 14.09
N ASN A 436 -14.20 -18.80 13.82
CA ASN A 436 -14.78 -19.98 14.47
C ASN A 436 -14.83 -21.15 13.47
N TYR A 437 -13.72 -21.89 13.36
CA TYR A 437 -13.51 -22.96 12.36
C TYR A 437 -14.41 -24.18 12.56
N ASN A 438 -14.97 -24.38 13.75
CA ASN A 438 -15.82 -25.54 14.08
C ASN A 438 -17.32 -25.24 13.91
N LEU A 439 -17.69 -24.05 13.43
CA LEU A 439 -19.08 -23.61 13.42
C LEU A 439 -19.96 -24.38 12.42
N PHE A 440 -19.47 -24.58 11.19
CA PHE A 440 -20.29 -25.16 10.12
C PHE A 440 -19.92 -26.61 9.79
N TYR A 441 -18.62 -26.95 9.75
CA TYR A 441 -18.15 -28.24 9.26
C TYR A 441 -17.00 -28.81 10.09
N LYS A 442 -17.06 -30.11 10.37
CA LYS A 442 -16.00 -30.87 11.06
C LYS A 442 -14.70 -30.82 10.25
N SER A 443 -14.78 -31.01 8.93
CA SER A 443 -13.64 -30.99 8.01
C SER A 443 -12.84 -29.68 8.13
N ARG A 444 -13.52 -28.51 8.09
CA ARG A 444 -12.86 -27.20 8.28
C ARG A 444 -12.26 -27.04 9.67
N GLY A 445 -12.92 -27.59 10.68
CA GLY A 445 -12.47 -27.64 12.07
C GLY A 445 -11.16 -28.43 12.25
N MET A 446 -11.00 -29.55 11.54
CA MET A 446 -9.79 -30.39 11.58
C MET A 446 -8.53 -29.65 11.10
N PHE A 447 -8.66 -28.74 10.13
CA PHE A 447 -7.53 -27.90 9.69
C PHE A 447 -7.23 -26.76 10.66
N GLY A 448 -8.22 -26.26 11.39
CA GLY A 448 -8.04 -25.11 12.29
C GLY A 448 -7.36 -23.91 11.62
N ASP A 449 -6.32 -23.38 12.27
CA ASP A 449 -5.45 -22.30 11.78
C ASP A 449 -4.20 -22.82 11.04
N LEU A 450 -4.07 -24.12 10.78
CA LEU A 450 -2.95 -24.67 9.99
C LEU A 450 -2.76 -23.96 8.63
N PRO A 451 -3.82 -23.67 7.85
CA PRO A 451 -3.68 -22.93 6.60
C PRO A 451 -3.13 -21.51 6.78
N ASP A 452 -3.36 -20.88 7.94
CA ASP A 452 -2.89 -19.52 8.25
C ASP A 452 -1.35 -19.48 8.38
N TYR A 453 -0.77 -20.51 9.00
CA TYR A 453 0.69 -20.65 9.13
C TYR A 453 1.36 -21.07 7.82
N ALA A 454 0.67 -21.84 6.98
CA ALA A 454 1.14 -22.19 5.63
C ALA A 454 1.11 -20.98 4.66
N TYR A 455 0.51 -19.86 5.06
CA TYR A 455 0.42 -18.68 4.21
C TYR A 455 1.81 -18.05 3.97
N ILE A 456 2.30 -18.19 2.75
CA ILE A 456 3.53 -17.59 2.25
C ILE A 456 3.19 -16.74 1.02
N GLY A 457 3.85 -15.59 0.85
CA GLY A 457 3.65 -14.73 -0.31
C GLY A 457 4.23 -15.31 -1.62
N GLY A 458 4.23 -14.52 -2.69
CA GLY A 458 4.81 -14.94 -3.98
C GLY A 458 6.33 -15.19 -3.95
N ARG A 459 6.81 -15.93 -4.95
CA ARG A 459 8.24 -16.21 -5.16
C ARG A 459 8.98 -14.94 -5.55
N ASN A 460 10.03 -14.57 -4.83
CA ASN A 460 10.77 -13.33 -5.07
C ASN A 460 12.26 -13.61 -4.82
N GLU A 461 13.02 -13.87 -5.88
CA GLU A 461 14.42 -14.32 -5.81
C GLU A 461 15.22 -13.80 -7.01
N SER A 462 16.50 -13.48 -6.76
CA SER A 462 17.52 -13.26 -7.79
C SER A 462 18.38 -14.53 -7.91
N PHE A 463 18.42 -15.11 -9.11
CA PHE A 463 19.20 -16.32 -9.40
C PHE A 463 20.59 -16.01 -9.97
N SER A 464 20.83 -14.75 -10.30
CA SER A 464 22.11 -14.21 -10.73
C SER A 464 22.33 -12.84 -10.09
N HIS A 465 23.58 -12.37 -10.13
CA HIS A 465 23.97 -11.07 -9.62
C HIS A 465 25.00 -10.40 -10.54
N GLY A 466 24.79 -9.13 -10.85
CA GLY A 466 25.67 -8.33 -11.71
C GLY A 466 25.23 -8.28 -13.17
N LEU A 467 26.20 -8.22 -14.08
CA LEU A 467 25.99 -8.03 -15.52
C LEU A 467 25.44 -9.31 -16.17
N ILE A 468 24.34 -9.19 -16.92
CA ILE A 468 23.82 -10.22 -17.82
C ILE A 468 23.99 -9.72 -19.25
N THR A 469 24.60 -10.52 -20.12
CA THR A 469 24.79 -10.20 -21.55
C THR A 469 23.91 -11.06 -22.43
N GLY A 470 23.54 -10.53 -23.59
CA GLY A 470 22.67 -11.19 -24.56
C GLY A 470 21.19 -10.89 -24.31
N ARG A 471 20.36 -11.34 -25.25
CA ARG A 471 18.95 -10.97 -25.28
C ARG A 471 18.17 -11.69 -24.18
N THR A 472 17.43 -10.93 -23.39
CA THR A 472 16.52 -11.47 -22.37
C THR A 472 15.13 -10.85 -22.46
N TYR A 473 14.17 -11.58 -21.93
CA TYR A 473 12.75 -11.27 -21.95
C TYR A 473 12.21 -11.29 -20.52
N ASP A 474 11.47 -10.26 -20.14
CA ASP A 474 10.73 -10.18 -18.89
C ASP A 474 9.29 -10.64 -19.17
N TYR A 475 8.96 -11.86 -18.75
CA TYR A 475 7.63 -12.45 -18.92
C TYR A 475 6.80 -12.27 -17.65
N ASP A 476 5.53 -11.90 -17.77
CA ASP A 476 4.54 -11.87 -16.68
C ASP A 476 3.43 -12.90 -16.95
N LEU A 477 2.95 -13.57 -15.91
CA LEU A 477 1.72 -14.35 -15.95
C LEU A 477 0.49 -13.43 -16.05
N ARG A 478 -0.46 -13.76 -16.91
CA ARG A 478 -1.71 -13.00 -17.08
C ARG A 478 -2.58 -13.08 -15.82
N SER A 479 -2.65 -11.97 -15.09
CA SER A 479 -3.46 -11.84 -13.86
C SER A 479 -3.19 -12.96 -12.85
N ALA A 480 -1.91 -13.28 -12.58
CA ALA A 480 -1.48 -14.48 -11.84
C ALA A 480 -2.38 -14.88 -10.65
N TYR A 481 -2.53 -14.04 -9.63
CA TYR A 481 -3.36 -14.39 -8.46
C TYR A 481 -4.84 -14.64 -8.82
N PRO A 482 -5.54 -13.72 -9.51
CA PRO A 482 -6.90 -13.98 -10.01
C PRO A 482 -7.05 -15.21 -10.92
N ALA A 483 -6.05 -15.52 -11.76
CA ALA A 483 -6.06 -16.70 -12.61
C ALA A 483 -5.92 -17.97 -11.75
N GLN A 484 -5.00 -17.99 -10.79
CA GLN A 484 -4.82 -19.13 -9.89
C GLN A 484 -5.99 -19.31 -8.90
N MET A 485 -6.69 -18.25 -8.53
CA MET A 485 -7.98 -18.33 -7.81
C MET A 485 -9.06 -19.08 -8.61
N GLN A 486 -8.97 -19.08 -9.94
CA GLN A 486 -9.84 -19.88 -10.81
C GLN A 486 -9.33 -21.30 -11.01
N VAL A 487 -8.04 -21.57 -10.83
CA VAL A 487 -7.49 -22.95 -10.84
C VAL A 487 -7.95 -23.73 -9.61
N MET A 488 -8.08 -23.06 -8.45
CA MET A 488 -8.58 -23.66 -7.21
C MET A 488 -9.94 -24.35 -7.41
N ARG A 489 -10.12 -25.54 -6.82
CA ARG A 489 -11.36 -26.33 -6.91
C ARG A 489 -12.23 -26.17 -5.67
N MET A 490 -13.54 -26.35 -5.84
CA MET A 490 -14.53 -26.22 -4.79
C MET A 490 -14.36 -27.34 -3.76
N ILE A 491 -14.25 -26.94 -2.50
CA ILE A 491 -14.07 -27.86 -1.38
C ILE A 491 -15.41 -28.52 -1.05
N ASP A 492 -15.39 -29.84 -0.84
CA ASP A 492 -16.49 -30.55 -0.21
C ASP A 492 -16.30 -30.55 1.31
N PHE A 493 -16.91 -29.57 1.98
CA PHE A 493 -16.84 -29.49 3.44
C PHE A 493 -17.65 -30.59 4.15
N ASP A 494 -18.57 -31.27 3.46
CA ASP A 494 -19.39 -32.33 4.06
C ASP A 494 -18.63 -33.67 4.17
N LYS A 495 -17.61 -33.87 3.33
CA LYS A 495 -16.73 -35.04 3.36
C LYS A 495 -15.57 -34.84 4.33
N ASP A 496 -15.09 -35.94 4.92
CA ASP A 496 -13.91 -35.92 5.77
C ASP A 496 -12.65 -35.64 4.91
N PRO A 497 -11.65 -34.92 5.43
CA PRO A 497 -10.39 -34.69 4.71
C PRO A 497 -9.66 -35.99 4.37
N ILE A 498 -8.91 -35.99 3.26
CA ILE A 498 -7.98 -37.07 2.93
C ILE A 498 -6.75 -36.90 3.81
N VAL A 499 -6.41 -37.91 4.62
CA VAL A 499 -5.33 -37.85 5.63
C VAL A 499 -4.18 -38.76 5.25
N PHE A 500 -2.98 -38.20 5.22
CA PHE A 500 -1.72 -38.92 5.05
C PHE A 500 -0.94 -38.89 6.36
N ASN A 501 -0.48 -40.07 6.78
CA ASN A 501 0.27 -40.26 8.03
C ASN A 501 1.79 -40.13 7.78
N GLU A 502 2.54 -39.94 8.86
CA GLU A 502 4.01 -39.89 8.84
C GLU A 502 4.60 -41.07 8.06
N GLY A 503 5.58 -40.78 7.20
CA GLY A 503 6.27 -41.79 6.40
C GLY A 503 5.63 -42.08 5.03
N HIS A 504 4.40 -41.60 4.76
CA HIS A 504 3.81 -41.69 3.41
C HIS A 504 4.64 -40.88 2.41
N VAL A 505 5.01 -41.48 1.28
CA VAL A 505 5.71 -40.79 0.19
C VAL A 505 4.68 -40.24 -0.78
N LEU A 506 4.62 -38.92 -0.91
CA LEU A 506 3.62 -38.26 -1.75
C LEU A 506 3.97 -38.42 -3.23
N THR A 507 2.96 -38.73 -4.04
CA THR A 507 3.02 -38.85 -5.50
C THR A 507 1.88 -38.07 -6.14
N HIS A 508 1.89 -37.86 -7.46
CA HIS A 508 0.79 -37.15 -8.14
C HIS A 508 -0.57 -37.87 -8.02
N ASP A 509 -0.56 -39.19 -7.83
CA ASP A 509 -1.79 -40.00 -7.68
C ASP A 509 -2.54 -39.69 -6.37
N ASP A 510 -1.88 -39.05 -5.40
CA ASP A 510 -2.52 -38.60 -4.15
C ASP A 510 -3.42 -37.36 -4.37
N TRP A 511 -3.28 -36.66 -5.51
CA TRP A 511 -4.08 -35.47 -5.85
C TRP A 511 -5.27 -35.83 -6.72
N LEU A 512 -6.44 -35.30 -6.36
CA LEU A 512 -7.61 -35.34 -7.23
C LEU A 512 -7.49 -34.33 -8.38
N HIS A 513 -6.87 -33.17 -8.10
CA HIS A 513 -6.69 -32.09 -9.06
C HIS A 513 -5.59 -31.12 -8.58
N ILE A 514 -4.84 -30.50 -9.50
CA ILE A 514 -3.73 -29.56 -9.16
C ILE A 514 -4.16 -28.38 -8.27
N GLY A 515 -5.39 -27.89 -8.47
CA GLY A 515 -6.06 -26.85 -7.69
C GLY A 515 -6.65 -27.28 -6.34
N GLN A 516 -6.35 -28.49 -5.85
CA GLN A 516 -6.85 -28.99 -4.57
C GLN A 516 -6.13 -28.31 -3.39
N ALA A 517 -6.91 -27.88 -2.39
CA ALA A 517 -6.37 -27.29 -1.18
C ALA A 517 -5.93 -28.38 -0.18
N GLY A 518 -4.73 -28.25 0.36
CA GLY A 518 -4.20 -29.16 1.37
C GLY A 518 -3.01 -28.56 2.10
N PHE A 519 -2.79 -29.02 3.34
CA PHE A 519 -1.78 -28.47 4.25
C PHE A 519 -1.20 -29.56 5.13
N GLY A 520 0.11 -29.51 5.35
CA GLY A 520 0.79 -30.53 6.16
C GLY A 520 2.27 -30.29 6.30
N TYR A 521 2.90 -31.09 7.16
CA TYR A 521 4.34 -31.08 7.34
C TYR A 521 4.98 -32.13 6.43
N VAL A 522 6.08 -31.77 5.77
CA VAL A 522 6.81 -32.70 4.90
C VAL A 522 8.31 -32.62 5.15
N HIS A 523 8.98 -33.76 4.96
CA HIS A 523 10.39 -33.82 4.60
C HIS A 523 10.49 -33.81 3.07
N PHE A 524 11.44 -33.03 2.53
CA PHE A 524 11.67 -33.01 1.09
C PHE A 524 13.15 -33.00 0.76
N GLU A 525 13.49 -33.59 -0.39
CA GLU A 525 14.81 -33.50 -1.01
C GLU A 525 14.68 -33.39 -2.53
N PHE A 526 15.26 -32.32 -3.07
CA PHE A 526 15.38 -32.08 -4.51
C PHE A 526 16.68 -32.71 -5.04
N PRO A 527 16.65 -33.34 -6.23
CA PRO A 527 17.86 -33.75 -6.94
C PRO A 527 18.80 -32.57 -7.21
N LYS A 528 20.11 -32.85 -7.32
CA LYS A 528 21.11 -31.81 -7.62
C LYS A 528 20.92 -31.15 -9.00
N SER A 529 20.22 -31.81 -9.93
CA SER A 529 19.85 -31.24 -11.22
C SER A 529 18.81 -30.14 -11.12
N VAL A 530 17.99 -30.11 -10.06
CA VAL A 530 16.94 -29.10 -9.89
C VAL A 530 17.57 -27.75 -9.52
N LYS A 531 17.60 -26.84 -10.49
CA LYS A 531 18.13 -25.49 -10.32
C LYS A 531 17.23 -24.63 -9.43
N TYR A 532 15.92 -24.82 -9.51
CA TYR A 532 14.94 -23.97 -8.83
C TYR A 532 13.98 -24.77 -7.94
N PRO A 533 14.38 -25.13 -6.71
CA PRO A 533 13.48 -25.78 -5.74
C PRO A 533 12.17 -25.01 -5.56
N THR A 534 11.08 -25.73 -5.33
CA THR A 534 9.70 -25.19 -5.40
C THR A 534 9.03 -25.05 -4.04
N ILE A 535 9.53 -25.72 -3.00
CA ILE A 535 8.96 -25.65 -1.64
C ILE A 535 9.50 -24.40 -0.91
N PRO A 536 8.63 -23.46 -0.52
CA PRO A 536 9.03 -22.30 0.27
C PRO A 536 9.04 -22.61 1.77
N LEU A 537 10.12 -22.23 2.46
CA LEU A 537 10.17 -22.22 3.92
C LEU A 537 10.49 -20.81 4.44
N LYS A 538 10.25 -20.59 5.74
CA LYS A 538 10.66 -19.37 6.46
C LYS A 538 11.58 -19.77 7.60
N SER A 539 12.60 -18.95 7.85
CA SER A 539 13.45 -19.08 9.03
C SER A 539 12.73 -18.55 10.27
N ASP A 540 12.90 -19.22 11.39
CA ASP A 540 12.40 -18.77 12.70
C ASP A 540 13.31 -17.73 13.37
N LYS A 541 14.55 -17.55 12.89
CA LYS A 541 15.44 -16.49 13.38
C LYS A 541 14.80 -15.09 13.25
N PRO A 542 14.74 -14.29 14.33
CA PRO A 542 14.05 -12.99 14.33
C PRO A 542 14.50 -12.00 13.24
N ASN A 543 15.78 -12.01 12.89
CA ASN A 543 16.41 -11.15 11.88
C ASN A 543 16.19 -11.60 10.42
N LEU A 544 15.65 -12.81 10.22
CA LEU A 544 15.35 -13.41 8.91
C LEU A 544 13.86 -13.72 8.75
N LYS A 545 13.04 -13.41 9.76
CA LYS A 545 11.60 -13.67 9.79
C LYS A 545 10.90 -12.99 8.62
N GLY A 546 10.08 -13.76 7.91
CA GLY A 546 9.11 -13.25 6.93
C GLY A 546 9.51 -13.35 5.44
N SER A 547 10.79 -13.58 5.11
CA SER A 547 11.19 -13.83 3.72
C SER A 547 11.20 -15.33 3.42
N PRO A 548 10.51 -15.80 2.36
CA PRO A 548 10.60 -17.19 1.94
C PRO A 548 11.98 -17.48 1.33
N VAL A 549 12.46 -18.70 1.58
CA VAL A 549 13.66 -19.30 1.00
C VAL A 549 13.31 -20.67 0.41
N PHE A 550 13.98 -21.04 -0.68
CA PHE A 550 13.77 -22.29 -1.42
C PHE A 550 15.04 -23.12 -1.32
N LEU A 551 14.96 -24.21 -0.56
CA LEU A 551 16.10 -25.04 -0.17
C LEU A 551 16.14 -26.31 -1.01
N ARG A 552 17.31 -26.96 -1.10
CA ARG A 552 17.43 -28.28 -1.72
C ARG A 552 16.82 -29.38 -0.86
N LYS A 553 16.93 -29.29 0.47
CA LYS A 553 16.25 -30.21 1.39
C LYS A 553 15.78 -29.47 2.64
N GLY A 554 14.74 -30.00 3.27
CA GLY A 554 14.18 -29.37 4.46
C GLY A 554 13.01 -30.10 5.08
N TYR A 555 12.52 -29.52 6.17
CA TYR A 555 11.31 -29.92 6.88
C TYR A 555 10.47 -28.67 7.17
N GLY A 556 9.17 -28.74 6.93
CA GLY A 556 8.28 -27.64 7.31
C GLY A 556 6.84 -27.81 6.87
N LEU A 557 6.01 -26.88 7.33
CA LEU A 557 4.61 -26.76 6.94
C LEU A 557 4.50 -26.18 5.53
N VAL A 558 3.78 -26.89 4.66
CA VAL A 558 3.63 -26.54 3.25
C VAL A 558 2.17 -26.64 2.80
N SER A 559 1.88 -26.03 1.66
CA SER A 559 0.62 -26.18 0.94
C SER A 559 0.76 -27.24 -0.16
N ALA A 560 -0.32 -27.96 -0.44
CA ALA A 560 -0.34 -29.04 -1.43
C ALA A 560 0.15 -28.62 -2.84
N PRO A 561 -0.20 -27.45 -3.40
CA PRO A 561 0.30 -27.06 -4.72
C PRO A 561 1.83 -26.88 -4.79
N ASP A 562 2.49 -26.42 -3.71
CA ASP A 562 3.96 -26.32 -3.68
C ASP A 562 4.61 -27.72 -3.73
N VAL A 563 3.98 -28.72 -3.10
CA VAL A 563 4.42 -30.12 -3.13
C VAL A 563 4.18 -30.76 -4.49
N TYR A 564 3.03 -30.49 -5.12
CA TYR A 564 2.74 -30.95 -6.48
C TYR A 564 3.84 -30.51 -7.46
N ALA A 565 4.24 -29.24 -7.42
CA ALA A 565 5.35 -28.74 -8.22
C ALA A 565 6.70 -29.37 -7.85
N ALA A 566 6.92 -29.70 -6.57
CA ALA A 566 8.15 -30.37 -6.14
C ALA A 566 8.28 -31.77 -6.74
N ILE A 567 7.20 -32.55 -6.70
CA ILE A 567 7.15 -33.89 -7.31
C ILE A 567 7.32 -33.76 -8.83
N GLN A 568 6.67 -32.78 -9.47
CA GLN A 568 6.79 -32.53 -10.91
C GLN A 568 8.24 -32.30 -11.37
N VAL A 569 9.06 -31.64 -10.54
CA VAL A 569 10.48 -31.39 -10.85
C VAL A 569 11.42 -32.47 -10.29
N GLY A 570 10.87 -33.60 -9.81
CA GLY A 570 11.61 -34.79 -9.40
C GLY A 570 12.02 -34.84 -7.93
N ALA A 571 11.43 -34.02 -7.04
CA ALA A 571 11.71 -34.11 -5.61
C ALA A 571 11.08 -35.36 -4.98
N THR A 572 11.78 -35.94 -3.99
CA THR A 572 11.16 -36.91 -3.06
C THR A 572 10.56 -36.14 -1.89
N VAL A 573 9.27 -36.36 -1.63
CA VAL A 573 8.54 -35.71 -0.53
C VAL A 573 7.85 -36.75 0.34
N THR A 574 8.13 -36.73 1.64
CA THR A 574 7.57 -37.66 2.62
C THR A 574 6.83 -36.91 3.70
N VAL A 575 5.67 -37.40 4.10
CA VAL A 575 4.84 -36.79 5.14
C VAL A 575 5.56 -36.84 6.49
N GLY A 576 5.58 -35.69 7.17
CA GLY A 576 6.19 -35.52 8.48
C GLY A 576 5.27 -35.93 9.63
N LYS A 577 5.82 -35.89 10.84
CA LYS A 577 5.17 -36.35 12.09
C LYS A 577 3.78 -35.78 12.37
N GLN A 578 3.53 -34.53 11.97
CA GLN A 578 2.24 -33.84 12.20
C GLN A 578 1.19 -34.14 11.12
N GLY A 579 1.51 -34.99 10.13
CA GLY A 579 0.61 -35.41 9.06
C GLY A 579 0.45 -34.38 7.94
N PHE A 580 -0.27 -34.82 6.90
CA PHE A 580 -0.71 -33.97 5.78
C PHE A 580 -2.17 -34.25 5.49
N MET A 581 -2.98 -33.21 5.33
CA MET A 581 -4.39 -33.35 4.97
C MET A 581 -4.76 -32.57 3.72
N PHE A 582 -5.56 -33.16 2.84
CA PHE A 582 -6.22 -32.47 1.73
C PHE A 582 -7.72 -32.33 2.00
N PHE A 583 -8.30 -31.21 1.58
CA PHE A 583 -9.74 -31.12 1.46
C PHE A 583 -10.22 -32.01 0.30
N ASP A 584 -11.29 -32.76 0.51
CA ASP A 584 -12.00 -33.40 -0.59
C ASP A 584 -12.70 -32.33 -1.47
N LEU A 585 -13.07 -32.70 -2.69
CA LEU A 585 -13.57 -31.78 -3.71
C LEU A 585 -15.00 -32.10 -4.13
N LYS A 586 -15.80 -31.05 -4.38
CA LYS A 586 -17.15 -31.20 -4.94
C LYS A 586 -17.06 -31.62 -6.40
N ARG A 587 -17.81 -32.66 -6.75
CA ARG A 587 -17.96 -33.18 -8.12
C ARG A 587 -19.20 -32.62 -8.79
N ALA A 588 -19.10 -32.23 -10.05
CA ALA A 588 -20.23 -31.74 -10.82
C ALA A 588 -21.31 -32.82 -10.94
N SER A 589 -20.92 -34.08 -11.11
CA SER A 589 -21.85 -35.22 -11.19
C SER A 589 -22.58 -35.56 -9.88
N GLU A 590 -22.12 -35.04 -8.74
CA GLU A 590 -22.69 -35.32 -7.41
C GLU A 590 -23.57 -34.19 -6.89
N VAL A 591 -23.57 -33.02 -7.55
CA VAL A 591 -24.33 -31.85 -7.11
C VAL A 591 -25.69 -31.81 -7.81
N ASP A 592 -26.76 -31.77 -7.03
CA ASP A 592 -28.11 -31.45 -7.50
C ASP A 592 -28.24 -29.94 -7.74
N ALA A 593 -27.68 -29.48 -8.86
CA ALA A 593 -27.66 -28.08 -9.27
C ALA A 593 -28.95 -27.71 -10.02
N LEU A 594 -29.38 -26.45 -9.88
CA LEU A 594 -30.54 -25.92 -10.63
C LEU A 594 -30.29 -25.88 -12.14
N GLU A 595 -29.04 -25.68 -12.54
CA GLU A 595 -28.56 -25.66 -13.91
C GLU A 595 -27.23 -26.41 -13.97
N ASP A 596 -26.90 -27.01 -15.12
CA ASP A 596 -25.61 -27.65 -15.32
C ASP A 596 -24.48 -26.61 -15.28
N PHE A 597 -23.37 -26.96 -14.63
CA PHE A 597 -22.17 -26.12 -14.64
C PHE A 597 -21.60 -26.01 -16.06
N ASN A 598 -21.09 -24.82 -16.41
CA ASN A 598 -20.39 -24.64 -17.67
C ASN A 598 -19.14 -25.53 -17.73
N GLU A 599 -18.84 -26.11 -18.89
CA GLU A 599 -17.66 -26.96 -19.10
C GLU A 599 -16.33 -26.26 -18.76
N LEU A 600 -16.24 -24.93 -18.95
CA LEU A 600 -15.06 -24.14 -18.58
C LEU A 600 -14.90 -23.97 -17.06
N ASP A 601 -15.94 -24.26 -16.28
CA ASP A 601 -15.94 -24.20 -14.81
C ASP A 601 -15.60 -25.54 -14.17
N VAL A 602 -15.65 -26.63 -14.94
CA VAL A 602 -15.42 -27.99 -14.47
C VAL A 602 -14.14 -28.54 -15.10
N ASP A 603 -13.27 -29.12 -14.27
CA ASP A 603 -12.08 -29.83 -14.74
C ASP A 603 -11.98 -31.20 -14.08
N ASN A 604 -11.95 -32.27 -14.88
CA ASN A 604 -12.01 -33.65 -14.41
C ASN A 604 -13.14 -33.89 -13.40
N ASP A 605 -14.36 -33.42 -13.74
CA ASP A 605 -15.55 -33.46 -12.88
C ASP A 605 -15.47 -32.59 -11.60
N PHE A 606 -14.35 -31.89 -11.34
CA PHE A 606 -14.23 -30.98 -10.20
C PHE A 606 -14.58 -29.53 -10.53
N ILE A 607 -15.51 -28.99 -9.74
CA ILE A 607 -16.05 -27.65 -9.92
C ILE A 607 -15.02 -26.60 -9.48
N MET A 608 -14.93 -25.48 -10.20
CA MET A 608 -14.12 -24.33 -9.81
C MET A 608 -14.55 -23.78 -8.45
N HIS A 609 -13.60 -23.35 -7.63
CA HIS A 609 -13.91 -22.74 -6.34
C HIS A 609 -14.74 -21.45 -6.52
N PRO A 610 -15.72 -21.15 -5.65
CA PRO A 610 -16.55 -19.94 -5.76
C PRO A 610 -15.76 -18.63 -5.92
N VAL A 611 -14.60 -18.52 -5.28
CA VAL A 611 -13.69 -17.36 -5.42
C VAL A 611 -13.29 -17.10 -6.87
N GLY A 612 -13.11 -18.15 -7.67
CA GLY A 612 -12.78 -18.11 -9.09
C GLY A 612 -13.86 -17.43 -9.92
N PHE A 613 -15.14 -17.80 -9.71
CA PHE A 613 -16.28 -17.17 -10.37
C PHE A 613 -16.29 -15.66 -10.13
N GLY A 614 -16.13 -15.26 -8.87
CA GLY A 614 -16.17 -13.85 -8.50
C GLY A 614 -15.05 -13.01 -9.12
N VAL A 615 -13.81 -13.51 -9.12
CA VAL A 615 -12.68 -12.79 -9.74
C VAL A 615 -12.76 -12.79 -11.27
N ARG A 616 -13.31 -13.85 -11.88
CA ARG A 616 -13.52 -13.91 -13.33
C ARG A 616 -14.44 -12.78 -13.80
N SER A 617 -15.58 -12.58 -13.13
CA SER A 617 -16.49 -11.47 -13.47
C SER A 617 -15.78 -10.12 -13.39
N MET A 618 -14.88 -9.93 -12.41
CA MET A 618 -14.11 -8.68 -12.28
C MET A 618 -13.07 -8.51 -13.41
N ILE A 619 -12.46 -9.60 -13.89
CA ILE A 619 -11.54 -9.58 -15.04
C ILE A 619 -12.29 -9.23 -16.33
N GLN A 620 -13.48 -9.80 -16.54
CA GLN A 620 -14.31 -9.52 -17.72
C GLN A 620 -14.75 -8.05 -17.75
N ILE A 621 -15.21 -7.50 -16.61
CA ILE A 621 -15.53 -6.07 -16.49
C ILE A 621 -14.32 -5.20 -16.83
N ARG A 622 -13.12 -5.57 -16.37
CA ARG A 622 -11.89 -4.87 -16.72
C ARG A 622 -11.61 -4.93 -18.23
N ALA A 623 -11.83 -6.09 -18.86
CA ALA A 623 -11.63 -6.26 -20.30
C ALA A 623 -12.59 -5.36 -21.09
N ASP A 624 -13.86 -5.26 -20.69
CA ASP A 624 -14.83 -4.35 -21.30
C ASP A 624 -14.40 -2.89 -21.19
N PHE A 625 -13.91 -2.47 -20.01
CA PHE A 625 -13.36 -1.12 -19.84
C PHE A 625 -12.11 -0.88 -20.67
N ALA A 626 -11.21 -1.86 -20.78
CA ALA A 626 -10.03 -1.77 -21.61
C ALA A 626 -10.39 -1.67 -23.10
N LYS A 627 -11.43 -2.37 -23.55
CA LYS A 627 -11.95 -2.29 -24.92
C LYS A 627 -12.61 -0.94 -25.20
N LYS A 628 -13.36 -0.39 -24.24
CA LYS A 628 -14.10 0.87 -24.40
C LYS A 628 -13.22 2.12 -24.26
N TYR A 629 -12.28 2.13 -23.31
CA TYR A 629 -11.51 3.32 -22.94
C TYR A 629 -9.99 3.17 -23.17
N GLY A 630 -9.51 1.97 -23.54
CA GLY A 630 -8.10 1.65 -23.71
C GLY A 630 -7.47 1.02 -22.45
N LYS A 631 -6.48 0.11 -22.63
CA LYS A 631 -5.82 -0.64 -21.54
C LYS A 631 -5.13 0.26 -20.50
N LYS A 632 -4.68 1.46 -20.90
CA LYS A 632 -4.01 2.45 -20.03
C LYS A 632 -4.98 3.47 -19.41
N SER A 633 -6.27 3.40 -19.70
CA SER A 633 -7.28 4.27 -19.09
C SER A 633 -7.35 4.09 -17.58
N VAL A 634 -7.68 5.17 -16.87
CA VAL A 634 -7.78 5.13 -15.40
C VAL A 634 -8.88 4.17 -14.93
N GLN A 635 -9.94 3.99 -15.72
CA GLN A 635 -11.03 3.03 -15.49
C GLN A 635 -10.51 1.57 -15.52
N ALA A 636 -9.78 1.19 -16.58
CA ALA A 636 -9.20 -0.14 -16.69
C ALA A 636 -8.11 -0.39 -15.63
N GLN A 637 -7.33 0.64 -15.27
CA GLN A 637 -6.33 0.56 -14.20
C GLN A 637 -6.98 0.45 -12.81
N LEU A 638 -8.08 1.18 -12.56
CA LEU A 638 -8.84 1.09 -11.32
C LEU A 638 -9.38 -0.34 -11.11
N MET A 639 -9.99 -0.92 -12.14
CA MET A 639 -10.43 -2.32 -12.11
C MET A 639 -9.26 -3.30 -11.96
N LYS A 640 -8.10 -3.05 -12.59
CA LYS A 640 -6.89 -3.86 -12.39
C LYS A 640 -6.49 -3.91 -10.92
N ILE A 641 -6.52 -2.77 -10.23
CA ILE A 641 -6.16 -2.68 -8.81
C ILE A 641 -7.21 -3.33 -7.92
N LEU A 642 -8.49 -3.13 -8.24
CA LEU A 642 -9.60 -3.78 -7.55
C LEU A 642 -9.43 -5.30 -7.57
N VAL A 643 -9.24 -5.87 -8.76
CA VAL A 643 -8.99 -7.31 -8.99
C VAL A 643 -7.74 -7.78 -8.23
N ASN A 644 -6.62 -7.06 -8.37
CA ASN A 644 -5.37 -7.43 -7.71
C ASN A 644 -5.41 -7.25 -6.18
N SER A 645 -6.33 -6.45 -5.65
CA SER A 645 -6.50 -6.26 -4.21
C SER A 645 -7.28 -7.40 -3.54
N THR A 646 -8.02 -8.19 -4.32
CA THR A 646 -8.90 -9.25 -3.80
C THR A 646 -8.13 -10.31 -3.01
N TYR A 647 -7.02 -10.83 -3.55
CA TYR A 647 -6.19 -11.80 -2.82
C TYR A 647 -5.59 -11.21 -1.54
N GLY A 648 -5.16 -9.94 -1.58
CA GLY A 648 -4.61 -9.27 -0.40
C GLY A 648 -5.62 -9.20 0.75
N LYS A 649 -6.92 -9.14 0.42
CA LYS A 649 -8.01 -9.16 1.39
C LYS A 649 -8.32 -10.56 1.92
N THR A 650 -8.10 -11.62 1.16
CA THR A 650 -8.23 -13.00 1.67
C THR A 650 -7.13 -13.34 2.69
N GLY A 651 -5.95 -12.73 2.56
CA GLY A 651 -4.83 -12.88 3.51
C GLY A 651 -4.77 -11.85 4.65
N GLN A 652 -5.71 -10.91 4.75
CA GLN A 652 -5.63 -9.80 5.69
C GLN A 652 -5.86 -10.25 7.14
N GLY A 653 -4.89 -10.04 8.03
CA GLY A 653 -5.01 -10.30 9.47
C GLY A 653 -4.46 -11.66 9.92
N ILE A 654 -4.18 -12.57 8.98
CA ILE A 654 -3.71 -13.95 9.24
C ILE A 654 -2.42 -13.99 10.09
N HIS A 655 -1.42 -13.12 9.80
CA HIS A 655 -0.16 -13.08 10.55
C HIS A 655 -0.13 -12.04 11.68
N GLY A 656 -1.30 -11.53 12.09
CA GLY A 656 -1.39 -10.51 13.13
C GLY A 656 -0.62 -9.23 12.79
N ASN A 657 -0.48 -8.92 11.50
CA ASN A 657 0.21 -7.71 11.03
C ASN A 657 -0.37 -6.50 11.76
N THR A 658 0.50 -5.64 12.28
CA THR A 658 0.08 -4.46 13.00
C THR A 658 0.16 -3.22 12.11
N ALA A 659 -0.78 -2.31 12.30
CA ALA A 659 -0.72 -0.96 11.77
C ALA A 659 -0.66 0.01 12.94
N ARG A 660 0.15 1.07 12.82
CA ARG A 660 0.20 2.11 13.84
C ARG A 660 -1.02 2.99 13.72
N ASN A 661 -1.81 3.06 14.77
CA ASN A 661 -2.91 4.01 14.88
C ASN A 661 -2.30 5.41 15.06
N ILE A 662 -2.42 6.25 14.03
CA ILE A 662 -1.81 7.59 14.02
C ILE A 662 -2.45 8.53 15.07
N LEU A 663 -3.67 8.22 15.46
CA LEU A 663 -4.43 9.00 16.42
C LEU A 663 -3.97 8.74 17.86
N THR A 664 -3.73 7.48 18.24
CA THR A 664 -3.24 7.08 19.57
C THR A 664 -1.70 6.94 19.66
N ASP A 665 -1.02 6.89 18.50
CA ASP A 665 0.39 6.56 18.35
C ASP A 665 0.78 5.15 18.84
N VAL A 666 -0.21 4.24 18.94
CA VAL A 666 -0.04 2.84 19.36
C VAL A 666 -0.14 1.90 18.16
N SER A 667 0.62 0.80 18.17
CA SER A 667 0.47 -0.25 17.14
C SER A 667 -0.71 -1.16 17.47
N GLU A 668 -1.66 -1.27 16.55
CA GLU A 668 -2.87 -2.08 16.68
C GLU A 668 -2.84 -3.21 15.66
N VAL A 669 -3.42 -4.36 16.01
CA VAL A 669 -3.53 -5.50 15.10
C VAL A 669 -4.52 -5.18 13.99
N ILE A 670 -4.13 -5.40 12.74
CA ILE A 670 -5.02 -5.27 11.59
C ILE A 670 -6.09 -6.37 11.70
N PRO A 671 -7.38 -6.02 11.78
CA PRO A 671 -8.44 -7.01 11.90
C PRO A 671 -8.60 -7.80 10.60
N TYR A 672 -9.21 -8.97 10.71
CA TYR A 672 -9.65 -9.75 9.55
C TYR A 672 -10.59 -8.95 8.65
N SER A 673 -10.43 -9.12 7.33
CA SER A 673 -11.41 -8.65 6.35
C SER A 673 -12.62 -9.60 6.29
N LYS A 674 -13.73 -9.15 5.67
CA LYS A 674 -14.94 -9.96 5.45
C LYS A 674 -14.70 -11.25 4.65
N ILE A 675 -13.66 -11.28 3.83
CA ILE A 675 -13.33 -12.42 2.95
C ILE A 675 -12.05 -13.12 3.37
N THR A 676 -11.56 -12.90 4.59
CA THR A 676 -10.34 -13.57 5.04
C THR A 676 -10.57 -15.07 5.16
N ASP A 677 -9.68 -15.83 4.54
CA ASP A 677 -9.58 -17.27 4.69
C ASP A 677 -8.15 -17.74 4.36
N GLY A 678 -7.48 -18.34 5.32
CA GLY A 678 -6.16 -18.93 5.13
C GLY A 678 -6.13 -20.04 4.09
N VAL A 679 -7.23 -20.78 3.89
CA VAL A 679 -7.29 -21.82 2.84
C VAL A 679 -7.18 -21.17 1.46
N ILE A 680 -8.02 -20.16 1.19
CA ILE A 680 -8.00 -19.43 -0.08
C ILE A 680 -6.67 -18.69 -0.26
N ALA A 681 -6.20 -17.97 0.77
CA ALA A 681 -4.98 -17.17 0.68
C ALA A 681 -3.74 -18.03 0.41
N SER A 682 -3.54 -19.11 1.18
CA SER A 682 -2.38 -19.99 1.07
C SER A 682 -2.41 -20.83 -0.19
N THR A 683 -3.56 -21.39 -0.56
CA THR A 683 -3.69 -22.18 -1.81
C THR A 683 -3.47 -21.30 -3.04
N THR A 684 -4.04 -20.08 -3.06
CA THR A 684 -3.85 -19.15 -4.18
C THR A 684 -2.38 -18.78 -4.37
N THR A 685 -1.65 -18.42 -3.30
CA THR A 685 -0.23 -18.07 -3.43
C THR A 685 0.64 -19.28 -3.75
N SER A 686 0.28 -20.45 -3.23
CA SER A 686 0.93 -21.73 -3.54
C SER A 686 0.76 -22.10 -5.00
N LEU A 687 -0.43 -21.94 -5.58
CA LEU A 687 -0.68 -22.19 -7.01
C LEU A 687 0.14 -21.26 -7.92
N VAL A 688 0.33 -19.99 -7.55
CA VAL A 688 1.23 -19.07 -8.30
C VAL A 688 2.67 -19.56 -8.25
N ARG A 689 3.15 -19.99 -7.08
CA ARG A 689 4.51 -20.55 -6.94
C ARG A 689 4.65 -21.88 -7.67
N CYS A 690 3.61 -22.71 -7.66
CA CYS A 690 3.55 -23.99 -8.35
C CYS A 690 3.75 -23.80 -9.86
N VAL A 691 2.91 -23.00 -10.52
CA VAL A 691 3.03 -22.76 -11.97
C VAL A 691 4.36 -22.11 -12.34
N LEU A 692 4.84 -21.10 -11.59
CA LEU A 692 6.14 -20.51 -11.85
C LEU A 692 7.29 -21.48 -11.62
N GLY A 693 7.22 -22.29 -10.57
CA GLY A 693 8.22 -23.31 -10.25
C GLY A 693 8.36 -24.34 -11.36
N MET A 694 7.24 -24.78 -11.95
CA MET A 694 7.24 -25.69 -13.09
C MET A 694 7.83 -25.01 -14.34
N ILE A 695 7.40 -23.79 -14.67
CA ILE A 695 7.91 -23.02 -15.82
C ILE A 695 9.43 -22.81 -15.72
N MET A 696 9.93 -22.37 -14.57
CA MET A 696 11.34 -22.05 -14.41
C MET A 696 12.25 -23.27 -14.56
N ASN A 697 11.83 -24.43 -14.05
CA ASN A 697 12.62 -25.66 -14.21
C ASN A 697 12.51 -26.20 -15.64
N TYR A 698 11.34 -26.10 -16.29
CA TYR A 698 11.22 -26.41 -17.72
C TYR A 698 12.21 -25.59 -18.56
N ILE A 699 12.28 -24.27 -18.33
CA ILE A 699 13.26 -23.38 -18.99
C ILE A 699 14.70 -23.86 -18.74
N ALA A 700 15.04 -24.23 -17.50
CA ALA A 700 16.37 -24.73 -17.17
C ALA A 700 16.72 -26.04 -17.89
N ASP A 701 15.77 -26.97 -17.95
CA ASP A 701 15.95 -28.28 -18.58
C ASP A 701 16.13 -28.18 -20.10
N HIS A 702 15.66 -27.08 -20.70
CA HIS A 702 15.83 -26.77 -22.12
C HIS A 702 17.09 -25.92 -22.41
N GLY A 703 17.97 -25.74 -21.42
CA GLY A 703 19.27 -25.08 -21.59
C GLY A 703 19.24 -23.56 -21.43
N TYR A 704 18.14 -23.00 -20.94
CA TYR A 704 17.95 -21.57 -20.72
C TYR A 704 18.09 -21.20 -19.22
N THR A 705 18.22 -19.92 -18.92
CA THR A 705 18.44 -19.40 -17.57
C THR A 705 17.41 -18.35 -17.18
N VAL A 706 16.73 -18.61 -16.06
CA VAL A 706 15.96 -17.59 -15.33
C VAL A 706 16.89 -16.81 -14.42
N HIS A 707 16.96 -15.48 -14.60
CA HIS A 707 17.85 -14.57 -13.88
C HIS A 707 17.23 -13.99 -12.62
N SER A 708 15.95 -13.65 -12.65
CA SER A 708 15.22 -13.01 -11.55
C SER A 708 13.73 -13.32 -11.64
N VAL A 709 13.06 -13.47 -10.51
CA VAL A 709 11.60 -13.68 -10.40
C VAL A 709 11.00 -12.69 -9.41
N THR A 710 9.86 -12.11 -9.78
CA THR A 710 9.08 -11.22 -8.94
C THR A 710 7.60 -11.58 -8.94
N THR A 711 7.20 -12.45 -8.02
CA THR A 711 5.83 -12.91 -7.74
C THR A 711 5.14 -13.65 -8.88
N ASP A 712 4.91 -12.96 -9.99
CA ASP A 712 4.12 -13.37 -11.15
C ASP A 712 4.89 -13.29 -12.47
N GLY A 713 6.09 -12.73 -12.46
CA GLY A 713 6.94 -12.62 -13.65
C GLY A 713 8.39 -13.00 -13.40
N PHE A 714 9.11 -13.21 -14.50
CA PHE A 714 10.51 -13.65 -14.49
C PHE A 714 11.27 -13.11 -15.71
N ILE A 715 12.56 -12.84 -15.52
CA ILE A 715 13.48 -12.44 -16.59
C ILE A 715 14.30 -13.66 -17.00
N SER A 716 14.30 -14.00 -18.28
CA SER A 716 14.96 -15.18 -18.85
C SER A 716 15.54 -14.90 -20.23
N ASP A 717 16.55 -15.69 -20.62
CA ASP A 717 17.03 -15.80 -22.01
C ASP A 717 16.15 -16.76 -22.87
N PHE A 718 15.05 -17.28 -22.30
CA PHE A 718 14.07 -18.10 -23.03
C PHE A 718 13.43 -17.32 -24.19
N PRO A 719 13.59 -17.74 -25.46
CA PRO A 719 13.20 -16.96 -26.63
C PRO A 719 11.68 -16.73 -26.75
N TRP A 720 11.30 -15.55 -27.27
CA TRP A 720 9.89 -15.18 -27.40
C TRP A 720 9.13 -16.08 -28.38
N GLU A 721 9.78 -16.48 -29.47
CA GLU A 721 9.23 -17.43 -30.45
C GLU A 721 8.91 -18.80 -29.86
N LYS A 722 9.54 -19.17 -28.73
CA LYS A 722 9.30 -20.43 -28.00
C LYS A 722 8.32 -20.29 -26.83
N MET A 723 7.81 -19.08 -26.57
CA MET A 723 6.97 -18.80 -25.39
C MET A 723 5.78 -19.77 -25.26
N LEU A 724 5.18 -20.18 -26.39
CA LEU A 724 4.00 -21.05 -26.40
C LEU A 724 4.32 -22.52 -26.05
N GLU A 725 5.59 -22.95 -26.09
CA GLU A 725 6.02 -24.27 -25.59
C GLU A 725 5.70 -24.41 -24.09
N ILE A 726 5.68 -23.30 -23.34
CA ILE A 726 5.25 -23.28 -21.94
C ILE A 726 3.77 -23.62 -21.79
N ASP A 727 2.92 -23.10 -22.68
CA ASP A 727 1.48 -23.39 -22.63
C ASP A 727 1.21 -24.86 -22.94
N ASP A 728 1.94 -25.45 -23.88
CA ASP A 728 1.85 -26.88 -24.21
C ASP A 728 2.36 -27.76 -23.06
N TYR A 729 3.49 -27.39 -22.45
CA TYR A 729 4.01 -28.07 -21.26
C TYR A 729 2.98 -28.05 -20.11
N LEU A 730 2.39 -26.90 -19.83
CA LEU A 730 1.36 -26.79 -18.79
C LEU A 730 0.10 -27.57 -19.15
N ALA A 731 -0.32 -27.58 -20.42
CA ALA A 731 -1.47 -28.35 -20.88
C ALA A 731 -1.26 -29.87 -20.76
N SER A 732 -0.02 -30.34 -20.91
CA SER A 732 0.34 -31.74 -20.68
C SER A 732 0.18 -32.19 -19.23
N ILE A 733 0.22 -31.24 -18.29
CA ILE A 733 0.03 -31.47 -16.85
C ILE A 733 -1.45 -31.30 -16.48
N SER A 734 -2.07 -30.20 -16.93
CA SER A 734 -3.49 -29.93 -16.71
C SER A 734 -4.03 -28.92 -17.72
N THR A 735 -5.20 -29.25 -18.30
CA THR A 735 -5.89 -28.36 -19.24
C THR A 735 -6.55 -27.14 -18.57
N VAL A 736 -6.59 -27.10 -17.23
CA VAL A 736 -7.25 -26.04 -16.46
C VAL A 736 -6.73 -24.64 -16.79
N TYR A 737 -5.43 -24.50 -17.10
CA TYR A 737 -4.83 -23.22 -17.44
C TYR A 737 -5.43 -22.65 -18.72
N GLN A 738 -5.56 -23.46 -19.78
CA GLN A 738 -6.18 -23.06 -21.05
C GLN A 738 -7.67 -22.72 -20.86
N LYS A 739 -8.40 -23.51 -20.05
CA LYS A 739 -9.81 -23.22 -19.70
C LYS A 739 -9.95 -21.87 -19.02
N VAL A 740 -9.07 -21.54 -18.07
CA VAL A 740 -9.07 -20.23 -17.38
C VAL A 740 -8.80 -19.09 -18.35
N ILE A 741 -7.84 -19.24 -19.27
CA ILE A 741 -7.57 -18.22 -20.30
C ILE A 741 -8.81 -18.00 -21.18
N LYS A 742 -9.38 -19.09 -21.70
CA LYS A 742 -10.59 -19.06 -22.52
C LYS A 742 -11.75 -18.39 -21.82
N ALA A 743 -12.01 -18.74 -20.55
CA ALA A 743 -13.12 -18.18 -19.79
C ALA A 743 -12.95 -16.69 -19.44
N CYS A 744 -11.71 -16.23 -19.24
CA CYS A 744 -11.43 -14.84 -18.88
C CYS A 744 -11.39 -13.90 -20.08
N TRP A 745 -10.84 -14.35 -21.22
CA TRP A 745 -10.53 -13.49 -22.35
C TRP A 745 -11.20 -13.92 -23.67
N GLY A 746 -11.84 -15.09 -23.72
CA GLY A 746 -12.41 -15.63 -24.95
C GLY A 746 -11.35 -15.99 -25.99
N GLU A 747 -10.14 -16.30 -25.52
CA GLU A 747 -8.97 -16.60 -26.35
C GLU A 747 -8.64 -18.09 -26.25
N ASP A 748 -8.51 -18.74 -27.39
CA ASP A 748 -7.89 -20.05 -27.52
C ASP A 748 -6.39 -19.89 -27.84
N LEU A 749 -5.58 -20.88 -27.46
CA LEU A 749 -4.14 -20.87 -27.75
C LEU A 749 -3.92 -20.96 -29.27
N GLU A 750 -3.33 -19.92 -29.86
CA GLU A 750 -3.12 -19.86 -31.32
C GLU A 750 -1.67 -19.46 -31.66
N TYR A 751 -0.93 -20.42 -32.22
CA TYR A 751 0.48 -20.25 -32.62
C TYR A 751 0.72 -19.16 -33.67
N LYS A 752 -0.26 -18.88 -34.54
CA LYS A 752 -0.16 -17.84 -35.56
C LYS A 752 -0.29 -16.43 -35.02
N THR A 753 -0.87 -16.26 -33.83
CA THR A 753 -1.16 -14.93 -33.28
C THR A 753 -0.54 -14.71 -31.90
N GLY A 754 -0.08 -15.78 -31.25
CA GLY A 754 0.39 -15.75 -29.87
C GLY A 754 -0.72 -15.51 -28.84
N LYS A 755 -1.99 -15.48 -29.28
CA LYS A 755 -3.14 -15.30 -28.39
C LYS A 755 -3.40 -16.55 -27.57
N GLY A 756 -4.07 -16.38 -26.42
CA GLY A 756 -4.40 -17.49 -25.53
C GLY A 756 -3.25 -18.01 -24.68
N SER A 757 -2.05 -17.43 -24.78
CA SER A 757 -0.94 -17.77 -23.87
C SER A 757 -1.20 -17.27 -22.45
N ILE A 758 -0.72 -18.03 -21.46
CA ILE A 758 -0.68 -17.62 -20.05
C ILE A 758 0.41 -16.57 -19.78
N LEU A 759 1.39 -16.44 -20.67
CA LEU A 759 2.51 -15.48 -20.55
C LEU A 759 2.28 -14.25 -21.43
N GLU A 760 2.67 -13.09 -20.91
CA GLU A 760 2.79 -11.83 -21.66
C GLU A 760 4.24 -11.33 -21.58
N VAL A 761 4.83 -10.96 -22.72
CA VAL A 761 6.12 -10.24 -22.74
C VAL A 761 5.89 -8.81 -22.25
N LYS A 762 6.67 -8.41 -21.25
CA LYS A 762 6.58 -7.10 -20.61
C LYS A 762 7.70 -6.17 -21.02
N HIS A 763 8.93 -6.68 -21.01
CA HIS A 763 10.15 -5.94 -21.36
C HIS A 763 11.09 -6.83 -22.16
N ILE A 764 11.88 -6.24 -23.04
CA ILE A 764 12.93 -6.94 -23.80
C ILE A 764 14.24 -6.17 -23.61
N GLN A 765 15.33 -6.89 -23.38
CA GLN A 765 16.68 -6.35 -23.27
C GLN A 765 17.55 -7.03 -24.32
N ASP A 766 18.27 -6.28 -25.15
CA ASP A 766 19.08 -6.86 -26.24
C ASP A 766 20.51 -7.19 -25.82
N ASP A 767 21.27 -6.16 -25.45
CA ASP A 767 22.72 -6.31 -25.31
C ASP A 767 23.09 -6.75 -23.90
N TYR A 768 22.47 -6.12 -22.91
CA TYR A 768 22.70 -6.41 -21.51
C TYR A 768 21.65 -5.83 -20.58
N PHE A 769 21.61 -6.35 -19.35
CA PHE A 769 21.04 -5.65 -18.21
C PHE A 769 21.82 -5.98 -16.93
N PHE A 770 21.69 -5.14 -15.92
CA PHE A 770 22.24 -5.39 -14.60
C PHE A 770 21.20 -5.98 -13.67
N ASN A 771 21.43 -7.20 -13.21
CA ASN A 771 20.63 -7.88 -12.19
C ASN A 771 21.26 -7.68 -10.81
N ILE A 772 20.90 -6.61 -10.12
CA ILE A 772 21.50 -6.26 -8.82
C ILE A 772 20.91 -7.16 -7.73
N LYS A 773 19.59 -7.26 -7.70
CA LYS A 773 18.83 -8.05 -6.74
C LYS A 773 17.38 -8.15 -7.19
N THR A 774 16.57 -8.93 -6.47
CA THR A 774 15.11 -8.90 -6.62
C THR A 774 14.56 -7.46 -6.66
N ARG A 775 13.86 -7.10 -7.75
CA ARG A 775 13.32 -5.75 -8.04
C ARG A 775 14.39 -4.65 -8.18
N GLY A 776 15.61 -5.02 -8.53
CA GLY A 776 16.76 -4.18 -8.80
C GLY A 776 17.40 -4.57 -10.13
N ASN A 777 16.69 -4.31 -11.22
CA ASN A 777 17.06 -4.75 -12.57
C ASN A 777 17.11 -3.51 -13.46
N ILE A 778 18.25 -3.24 -14.12
CA ILE A 778 18.46 -2.00 -14.88
C ILE A 778 18.99 -2.33 -16.27
N SER A 779 18.20 -2.01 -17.29
CA SER A 779 18.61 -1.96 -18.69
C SER A 779 18.53 -0.51 -19.19
N LEU A 780 19.40 -0.14 -20.14
CA LEU A 780 19.36 1.16 -20.81
C LEU A 780 18.45 1.17 -22.05
N ASP A 781 17.89 0.02 -22.44
CA ASP A 781 17.00 -0.08 -23.60
C ASP A 781 15.71 0.71 -23.38
N LYS A 782 15.40 1.60 -24.33
CA LYS A 782 14.22 2.47 -24.32
C LYS A 782 13.66 2.60 -25.73
N ASP A 783 12.35 2.45 -25.86
CA ASP A 783 11.58 2.61 -27.11
C ASP A 783 12.15 1.81 -28.29
N LYS A 784 12.66 0.60 -28.02
CA LYS A 784 13.21 -0.29 -29.05
C LYS A 784 12.09 -1.02 -29.78
N SER A 785 12.20 -1.09 -31.10
CA SER A 785 11.26 -1.81 -31.97
C SER A 785 11.67 -3.26 -32.16
N TYR A 786 10.71 -4.17 -32.08
CA TYR A 786 10.85 -5.60 -32.23
C TYR A 786 9.77 -6.13 -33.17
N ILE A 787 10.07 -7.19 -33.90
CA ILE A 787 9.07 -7.91 -34.70
C ILE A 787 8.45 -8.95 -33.77
N ASN A 788 7.12 -8.94 -33.63
CA ASN A 788 6.42 -10.00 -32.93
C ASN A 788 6.56 -11.31 -33.73
N PRO A 789 7.14 -12.37 -33.16
CA PRO A 789 7.44 -13.61 -33.88
C PRO A 789 6.18 -14.35 -34.34
N PHE A 790 5.01 -14.03 -33.78
CA PHE A 790 3.74 -14.66 -34.13
C PHE A 790 2.97 -13.82 -35.16
N THR A 791 2.77 -12.52 -34.90
CA THR A 791 1.96 -11.66 -35.80
C THR A 791 2.74 -11.00 -36.92
N ASN A 792 4.08 -11.03 -36.85
CA ASN A 792 4.98 -10.30 -37.74
C ASN A 792 4.79 -8.77 -37.72
N GLU A 793 4.06 -8.25 -36.73
CA GLU A 793 3.85 -6.82 -36.52
C GLU A 793 5.00 -6.21 -35.72
N THR A 794 5.37 -4.97 -36.05
CA THR A 794 6.34 -4.20 -35.27
C THR A 794 5.70 -3.72 -33.98
N VAL A 795 6.30 -4.09 -32.84
CA VAL A 795 5.92 -3.66 -31.50
C VAL A 795 7.09 -2.96 -30.81
N THR A 796 6.81 -2.12 -29.82
CA THR A 796 7.83 -1.38 -29.09
C THR A 796 7.89 -1.84 -27.64
N PHE A 797 9.10 -2.16 -27.17
CA PHE A 797 9.36 -2.51 -25.77
C PHE A 797 10.49 -1.67 -25.18
N ASP A 798 10.38 -1.43 -23.87
CA ASP A 798 11.47 -0.92 -23.05
C ASP A 798 12.20 -2.09 -22.38
N GLY A 799 13.46 -1.86 -22.01
CA GLY A 799 14.19 -2.74 -21.11
C GLY A 799 13.70 -2.60 -19.67
N VAL A 800 13.99 -3.60 -18.83
CA VAL A 800 13.60 -3.58 -17.42
C VAL A 800 14.24 -2.42 -16.64
N PHE A 801 13.45 -1.73 -15.81
CA PHE A 801 13.95 -0.68 -14.90
C PHE A 801 13.26 -0.73 -13.52
N ALA A 802 13.76 -1.62 -12.68
CA ALA A 802 13.36 -1.76 -11.29
C ALA A 802 14.43 -1.15 -10.36
N LYS A 803 14.03 -0.19 -9.51
CA LYS A 803 14.94 0.70 -8.77
C LYS A 803 15.36 0.20 -7.38
N ALA A 804 14.96 -1.01 -6.97
CA ALA A 804 15.22 -1.60 -5.65
C ALA A 804 14.91 -0.67 -4.46
N GLY A 805 13.91 0.21 -4.60
CA GLY A 805 13.49 1.16 -3.56
C GLY A 805 14.20 2.51 -3.58
N TYR A 806 15.11 2.76 -4.52
CA TYR A 806 15.69 4.09 -4.77
C TYR A 806 14.63 5.04 -5.32
N LYS A 807 14.43 6.19 -4.63
CA LYS A 807 13.48 7.21 -5.03
C LYS A 807 14.17 8.40 -5.71
N GLY A 808 15.40 8.68 -5.31
CA GLY A 808 16.16 9.85 -5.74
C GLY A 808 15.61 11.16 -5.17
N ASP A 809 16.42 12.20 -5.32
CA ASP A 809 16.10 13.56 -4.90
C ASP A 809 15.18 14.30 -5.90
N LYS A 810 15.03 15.62 -5.75
CA LYS A 810 14.24 16.45 -6.68
C LYS A 810 14.82 16.38 -8.09
N SER A 811 16.15 16.45 -8.24
CA SER A 811 16.81 16.44 -9.55
C SER A 811 16.54 15.14 -10.31
N PHE A 812 16.69 14.00 -9.64
CA PHE A 812 16.44 12.68 -10.22
C PHE A 812 15.00 12.51 -10.71
N LYS A 813 14.01 13.10 -10.03
CA LYS A 813 12.59 12.98 -10.41
C LYS A 813 12.27 13.62 -11.77
N TYR A 814 12.95 14.71 -12.12
CA TYR A 814 12.72 15.45 -13.36
C TYR A 814 13.55 14.97 -14.55
N LEU A 815 14.51 14.07 -14.32
CA LEU A 815 15.23 13.40 -15.42
C LEU A 815 14.26 12.62 -16.32
N SER A 816 14.61 12.50 -17.60
CA SER A 816 13.93 11.59 -18.53
C SER A 816 14.09 10.14 -18.06
N ASP A 817 13.26 9.21 -18.56
CA ASP A 817 13.36 7.81 -18.15
C ASP A 817 14.75 7.21 -18.45
N PHE A 818 15.30 7.52 -19.63
CA PHE A 818 16.65 7.13 -20.02
C PHE A 818 17.72 7.69 -19.07
N GLU A 819 17.68 9.00 -18.78
CA GLU A 819 18.65 9.62 -17.86
C GLU A 819 18.52 9.07 -16.43
N LYS A 820 17.31 8.72 -15.98
CA LYS A 820 17.11 8.03 -14.69
C LYS A 820 17.79 6.67 -14.65
N ARG A 821 17.68 5.89 -15.74
CA ARG A 821 18.32 4.56 -15.85
C ARG A 821 19.83 4.71 -15.79
N LYS A 822 20.39 5.60 -16.61
CA LYS A 822 21.82 5.88 -16.67
C LYS A 822 22.38 6.38 -15.34
N PHE A 823 21.70 7.34 -14.71
CA PHE A 823 22.09 7.88 -13.40
C PHE A 823 22.12 6.77 -12.34
N LEU A 824 21.03 6.02 -12.17
CA LEU A 824 20.96 4.99 -11.13
C LEU A 824 21.96 3.87 -11.40
N LEU A 825 22.17 3.50 -12.66
CA LEU A 825 23.17 2.52 -13.04
C LEU A 825 24.57 3.00 -12.62
N ASN A 826 24.94 4.23 -12.98
CA ASN A 826 26.22 4.83 -12.59
C ASN A 826 26.43 4.82 -11.07
N GLU A 827 25.40 5.21 -10.31
CA GLU A 827 25.41 5.21 -8.85
C GLU A 827 25.62 3.81 -8.26
N VAL A 828 24.94 2.79 -8.80
CA VAL A 828 25.09 1.40 -8.34
C VAL A 828 26.49 0.87 -8.61
N LEU A 829 27.07 1.21 -9.75
CA LEU A 829 28.35 0.66 -10.20
C LEU A 829 29.53 1.32 -9.47
N ASN A 830 29.43 2.63 -9.23
CA ASN A 830 30.46 3.41 -8.53
C ASN A 830 30.29 3.44 -7.01
N ARG A 831 29.23 2.83 -6.45
CA ARG A 831 29.02 2.82 -4.99
C ARG A 831 30.21 2.23 -4.24
N ASP A 832 30.58 2.87 -3.14
CA ASP A 832 31.37 2.28 -2.07
C ASP A 832 30.47 2.02 -0.87
N GLY A 833 30.29 0.75 -0.51
CA GLY A 833 29.25 0.31 0.42
C GLY A 833 27.82 0.55 -0.06
N LYS A 834 26.98 1.15 0.80
CA LYS A 834 25.54 1.35 0.54
C LYS A 834 25.30 2.57 -0.34
N LEU A 835 24.40 2.45 -1.31
CA LEU A 835 23.92 3.59 -2.07
C LEU A 835 23.06 4.50 -1.18
N ILE A 836 23.30 5.81 -1.19
CA ILE A 836 22.55 6.77 -0.40
C ILE A 836 21.35 7.28 -1.19
N ASP A 837 20.15 7.03 -0.67
CA ASP A 837 18.91 7.61 -1.17
C ASP A 837 18.54 8.80 -0.27
N MET A 838 18.52 10.00 -0.86
CA MET A 838 18.16 11.23 -0.16
C MET A 838 16.64 11.33 -0.02
N GLN A 839 16.13 11.15 1.19
CA GLN A 839 14.71 11.15 1.47
C GLN A 839 14.10 12.56 1.43
N SER A 840 13.52 12.94 0.30
CA SER A 840 12.55 14.05 0.27
C SER A 840 11.16 13.54 0.70
N ASP A 841 11.02 13.09 1.95
CA ASP A 841 9.72 12.62 2.43
C ASP A 841 8.86 13.83 2.81
N MET A 842 7.63 13.85 2.28
CA MET A 842 6.59 14.73 2.80
C MET A 842 6.35 14.41 4.29
N LEU A 843 5.89 15.39 5.07
CA LEU A 843 5.48 15.17 6.45
C LEU A 843 4.37 14.12 6.48
N SER A 844 4.60 13.02 7.19
CA SER A 844 3.51 12.11 7.49
C SER A 844 2.46 12.83 8.34
N PHE A 845 1.23 12.33 8.37
CA PHE A 845 0.20 12.91 9.24
C PHE A 845 0.62 12.91 10.72
N ARG A 846 1.50 11.99 11.13
CA ARG A 846 2.15 11.99 12.44
C ARG A 846 3.05 13.20 12.62
N ASP A 847 3.89 13.50 11.64
CA ASP A 847 4.78 14.68 11.71
C ASP A 847 3.95 15.98 11.70
N VAL A 848 2.83 16.01 10.96
CA VAL A 848 1.85 17.11 10.98
C VAL A 848 1.20 17.31 12.37
N LYS A 849 0.99 16.23 13.13
CA LYS A 849 0.46 16.28 14.50
C LYS A 849 1.51 16.74 15.52
N ASN A 850 2.74 16.25 15.37
CA ASN A 850 3.84 16.48 16.31
C ASN A 850 4.54 17.83 16.10
N ASN A 851 4.63 18.29 14.85
CA ASN A 851 5.27 19.54 14.49
C ASN A 851 4.24 20.65 14.27
N SER A 852 4.65 21.89 14.54
CA SER A 852 3.99 23.06 13.98
C SER A 852 3.91 22.90 12.46
N LEU A 853 2.76 23.22 11.85
CA LEU A 853 2.41 23.08 10.42
C LEU A 853 3.29 23.92 9.46
N LYS A 854 4.59 24.06 9.73
CA LYS A 854 5.51 24.99 9.07
C LYS A 854 6.07 24.50 7.74
N SER A 855 5.74 23.30 7.26
CA SER A 855 6.17 22.80 5.94
C SER A 855 5.33 21.60 5.51
N ILE A 856 5.37 21.20 4.23
CA ILE A 856 4.82 19.91 3.73
C ILE A 856 5.89 18.81 3.64
N THR A 857 7.17 19.19 3.71
CA THR A 857 8.33 18.30 3.68
C THR A 857 8.95 18.21 5.06
N LYS A 858 9.43 17.03 5.41
CA LYS A 858 10.11 16.84 6.69
C LYS A 858 11.34 17.75 6.75
N HIS A 859 11.35 18.68 7.69
CA HIS A 859 12.56 19.42 8.04
C HIS A 859 13.45 18.48 8.84
N TYR A 860 14.67 18.34 8.36
CA TYR A 860 15.70 17.58 9.01
C TYR A 860 16.73 18.58 9.51
N ASP A 861 17.02 18.55 10.81
CA ASP A 861 17.97 19.45 11.43
C ASP A 861 19.40 19.17 10.93
N HIS A 862 19.65 17.93 10.46
CA HIS A 862 20.93 17.51 9.90
C HIS A 862 20.74 16.73 8.58
N ILE A 863 21.68 16.92 7.65
CA ILE A 863 21.74 16.21 6.36
C ILE A 863 21.75 14.69 6.53
N ASP A 864 22.33 14.17 7.61
CA ASP A 864 22.44 12.73 7.85
C ASP A 864 21.08 12.08 8.18
N ASP A 865 20.12 12.84 8.70
CA ASP A 865 18.78 12.33 8.98
C ASP A 865 17.95 12.12 7.70
N ILE A 866 18.41 12.66 6.57
CA ILE A 866 17.81 12.55 5.23
C ILE A 866 18.32 11.29 4.51
N LYS A 867 19.47 10.75 4.90
CA LYS A 867 20.17 9.69 4.16
C LYS A 867 19.62 8.32 4.52
N LYS A 868 19.03 7.62 3.53
CA LYS A 868 18.72 6.19 3.65
C LYS A 868 19.74 5.36 2.88
N GLY A 869 20.53 4.57 3.59
CA GLY A 869 21.46 3.62 2.96
C GLY A 869 20.75 2.38 2.40
N LEU A 870 20.76 2.23 1.08
CA LEU A 870 20.30 1.05 0.34
C LEU A 870 21.48 0.14 0.04
N SER A 871 21.36 -1.15 0.39
CA SER A 871 22.46 -2.10 0.18
C SER A 871 22.89 -2.20 -1.28
N MET A 872 21.92 -2.18 -2.21
CA MET A 872 22.13 -2.48 -3.64
C MET A 872 23.02 -3.70 -3.87
N ASP A 873 22.87 -4.69 -3.00
CA ASP A 873 23.62 -5.94 -3.01
C ASP A 873 22.66 -7.13 -3.07
N TYR A 874 23.23 -8.29 -3.35
CA TYR A 874 22.54 -9.56 -3.55
C TYR A 874 21.49 -9.83 -2.46
N ASP A 875 20.35 -10.42 -2.83
CA ASP A 875 19.20 -10.53 -1.91
C ASP A 875 19.33 -11.61 -0.83
N LYS A 876 20.44 -12.36 -0.85
CA LYS A 876 20.86 -13.41 0.09
C LYS A 876 19.92 -14.62 0.18
N LYS A 877 19.07 -14.81 -0.83
CA LYS A 877 18.11 -15.93 -0.84
C LYS A 877 18.67 -17.22 -1.44
N ARG A 878 19.84 -17.15 -2.08
CA ARG A 878 20.57 -18.30 -2.60
C ARG A 878 22.07 -18.15 -2.30
N MET A 879 22.83 -19.22 -2.53
CA MET A 879 24.27 -19.19 -2.34
C MET A 879 24.94 -18.63 -3.61
N LEU A 880 25.67 -17.53 -3.47
CA LEU A 880 26.43 -16.91 -4.54
C LEU A 880 27.65 -17.77 -4.92
N GLN A 881 27.93 -17.88 -6.22
CA GLN A 881 29.05 -18.64 -6.77
C GLN A 881 30.12 -17.71 -7.38
N GLU A 882 31.25 -18.31 -7.76
CA GLU A 882 32.38 -17.59 -8.37
C GLU A 882 31.98 -16.92 -9.68
N ARG A 883 32.61 -15.78 -9.97
CA ARG A 883 32.33 -14.96 -11.16
C ARG A 883 32.70 -15.73 -12.42
N GLU A 884 31.82 -15.77 -13.42
CA GLU A 884 32.14 -16.47 -14.69
C GLU A 884 32.81 -15.54 -15.71
N TYR A 885 32.35 -14.29 -15.81
CA TYR A 885 32.93 -13.30 -16.71
C TYR A 885 32.78 -11.89 -16.17
N SER A 886 33.58 -10.98 -16.74
CA SER A 886 33.60 -9.60 -16.31
C SER A 886 33.87 -8.62 -17.42
N SER A 887 33.13 -7.53 -17.32
CA SER A 887 33.23 -6.28 -18.06
C SER A 887 32.21 -6.10 -19.18
N ILE A 888 31.77 -4.84 -19.29
CA ILE A 888 31.09 -4.30 -20.44
C ILE A 888 31.77 -2.99 -20.84
N LYS A 889 31.92 -2.77 -22.14
CA LYS A 889 32.40 -1.52 -22.71
C LYS A 889 31.50 -1.14 -23.89
N THR A 890 30.59 -0.20 -23.67
CA THR A 890 29.79 0.44 -24.72
C THR A 890 30.28 1.87 -24.95
N LYS A 891 29.72 2.57 -25.95
CA LYS A 891 29.98 4.01 -26.15
C LYS A 891 29.54 4.85 -24.94
N GLU A 892 28.54 4.38 -24.21
CA GLU A 892 27.87 5.14 -23.15
C GLU A 892 28.36 4.76 -21.76
N PHE A 893 28.98 3.59 -21.61
CA PHE A 893 29.22 2.99 -20.30
C PHE A 893 30.37 1.97 -20.26
N LYS A 894 31.16 1.97 -19.19
CA LYS A 894 32.20 0.95 -18.88
C LYS A 894 32.07 0.50 -17.42
N SER A 895 32.08 -0.81 -17.16
CA SER A 895 32.16 -1.36 -15.80
C SER A 895 32.78 -2.74 -15.81
N ASP A 896 33.49 -3.08 -14.72
CA ASP A 896 34.05 -4.40 -14.45
C ASP A 896 33.19 -5.25 -13.49
N TYR A 897 31.97 -4.79 -13.20
CA TYR A 897 31.02 -5.55 -12.39
C TYR A 897 30.55 -6.76 -13.18
N GLY A 898 31.03 -7.94 -12.81
CA GLY A 898 30.80 -9.17 -13.57
C GLY A 898 29.56 -9.95 -13.14
N PHE A 899 29.38 -11.10 -13.80
CA PHE A 899 28.30 -12.04 -13.60
C PHE A 899 28.62 -13.06 -12.51
N PHE A 900 27.78 -13.12 -11.48
CA PHE A 900 27.86 -14.14 -10.43
C PHE A 900 26.61 -15.04 -10.49
N PRO A 901 26.77 -16.34 -10.76
CA PRO A 901 25.68 -17.30 -10.70
C PRO A 901 25.35 -17.66 -9.24
N THR A 902 24.26 -18.41 -9.04
CA THR A 902 23.85 -18.87 -7.71
C THR A 902 23.36 -20.31 -7.74
N ARG A 903 23.53 -21.01 -6.60
CA ARG A 903 22.92 -22.32 -6.34
C ARG A 903 21.92 -22.22 -5.17
N PRO A 904 20.91 -23.11 -5.06
CA PRO A 904 20.08 -23.13 -3.86
C PRO A 904 20.93 -23.45 -2.63
N PHE A 905 20.47 -23.00 -1.46
CA PHE A 905 21.03 -23.46 -0.19
C PHE A 905 20.66 -24.94 0.02
N GLU A 906 21.58 -25.69 0.62
CA GLU A 906 21.37 -27.09 0.94
C GLU A 906 20.23 -27.26 1.95
N ASP A 907 20.26 -26.51 3.03
CA ASP A 907 19.28 -26.54 4.11
C ASP A 907 19.14 -25.18 4.82
N MET A 908 18.26 -25.13 5.82
CA MET A 908 17.98 -23.90 6.57
C MET A 908 19.19 -23.42 7.36
N ALA A 909 20.05 -24.34 7.84
CA ALA A 909 21.23 -23.99 8.62
C ALA A 909 22.27 -23.26 7.74
N GLU A 910 22.49 -23.72 6.51
CA GLU A 910 23.36 -23.03 5.55
C GLU A 910 22.85 -21.62 5.23
N TYR A 911 21.55 -21.50 4.94
CA TYR A 911 20.91 -20.20 4.67
C TYR A 911 21.07 -19.23 5.84
N GLU A 912 20.71 -19.67 7.04
CA GLU A 912 20.74 -18.83 8.24
C GLU A 912 22.17 -18.38 8.59
N TYR A 913 23.16 -19.26 8.45
CA TYR A 913 24.56 -18.92 8.65
C TYR A 913 25.04 -17.89 7.62
N ASN A 914 24.78 -18.16 6.34
CA ASN A 914 25.18 -17.28 5.24
C ASN A 914 24.55 -15.88 5.38
N ALA A 915 23.25 -15.82 5.72
CA ALA A 915 22.53 -14.57 5.83
C ALA A 915 23.04 -13.70 6.99
N ASP A 916 23.48 -14.31 8.10
CA ASP A 916 24.12 -13.61 9.22
C ASP A 916 25.47 -13.00 8.79
N VAL A 917 26.31 -13.79 8.10
CA VAL A 917 27.62 -13.35 7.56
C VAL A 917 27.42 -12.23 6.53
N HIS A 918 26.54 -12.40 5.55
CA HIS A 918 26.27 -11.39 4.53
C HIS A 918 25.80 -10.07 5.15
N SER A 919 24.91 -10.14 6.14
CA SER A 919 24.42 -8.93 6.84
C SER A 919 25.55 -8.18 7.56
N ALA A 920 26.52 -8.89 8.12
CA ALA A 920 27.71 -8.30 8.72
C ALA A 920 28.66 -7.70 7.68
N PHE A 921 28.90 -8.41 6.56
CA PHE A 921 29.74 -7.96 5.45
C PHE A 921 29.27 -6.60 4.89
N ILE A 922 27.98 -6.47 4.59
CA ILE A 922 27.37 -5.21 4.11
C ILE A 922 27.42 -4.11 5.18
N LYS A 923 27.26 -4.45 6.46
CA LYS A 923 27.32 -3.47 7.56
C LYS A 923 28.71 -2.87 7.72
N MET A 924 29.76 -3.60 7.35
CA MET A 924 31.15 -3.12 7.33
C MET A 924 31.48 -2.27 6.09
N GLY A 925 30.51 -1.99 5.22
CA GLY A 925 30.72 -1.16 4.03
C GLY A 925 31.22 -1.93 2.81
N HIS A 926 31.36 -3.25 2.90
CA HIS A 926 31.76 -4.07 1.75
C HIS A 926 30.60 -4.31 0.78
N ASN A 927 30.95 -4.63 -0.46
CA ASN A 927 30.01 -5.00 -1.51
C ASN A 927 30.60 -6.07 -2.44
N ILE A 928 29.73 -6.79 -3.15
CA ILE A 928 30.14 -7.88 -4.04
C ILE A 928 29.95 -7.44 -5.50
N LYS A 929 30.98 -6.79 -6.06
CA LYS A 929 31.00 -6.34 -7.47
C LYS A 929 32.13 -6.97 -8.29
N SER A 930 33.19 -7.39 -7.63
CA SER A 930 34.43 -7.90 -8.22
C SER A 930 34.88 -9.21 -7.56
N ASP A 931 35.84 -9.90 -8.16
CA ASP A 931 36.45 -11.10 -7.59
C ASP A 931 37.04 -10.86 -6.20
N ILE A 932 37.59 -9.67 -5.97
CA ILE A 932 38.15 -9.28 -4.67
C ILE A 932 37.03 -9.22 -3.63
N GLY A 933 35.90 -8.59 -3.96
CA GLY A 933 34.72 -8.52 -3.08
C GLY A 933 34.16 -9.91 -2.78
N PHE A 934 34.03 -10.76 -3.81
CA PHE A 934 33.57 -12.13 -3.65
C PHE A 934 34.52 -12.99 -2.81
N LEU A 935 35.84 -12.91 -3.05
CA LEU A 935 36.84 -13.66 -2.27
C LEU A 935 36.86 -13.21 -0.80
N GLY A 936 36.67 -11.92 -0.54
CA GLY A 936 36.47 -11.39 0.81
C GLY A 936 35.24 -11.99 1.49
N TYR A 937 34.13 -12.08 0.77
CA TYR A 937 32.90 -12.69 1.24
C TYR A 937 33.05 -14.21 1.49
N LYS A 938 33.72 -14.95 0.59
CA LYS A 938 34.01 -16.39 0.75
C LYS A 938 34.83 -16.66 2.00
N LYS A 939 35.90 -15.89 2.25
CA LYS A 939 36.69 -15.99 3.49
C LYS A 939 35.87 -15.68 4.73
N ALA A 940 34.94 -14.71 4.65
CA ALA A 940 34.05 -14.40 5.75
C ALA A 940 33.06 -15.54 6.04
N LEU A 941 32.64 -16.30 5.02
CA LEU A 941 31.86 -17.53 5.20
C LEU A 941 32.69 -18.68 5.77
N GLU A 942 33.98 -18.80 5.39
CA GLU A 942 34.85 -19.88 5.87
C GLU A 942 35.30 -19.68 7.32
N HIS A 943 35.60 -18.43 7.71
CA HIS A 943 36.20 -18.12 9.01
C HIS A 943 35.24 -17.38 9.96
N GLY A 944 34.07 -16.99 9.49
CA GLY A 944 33.14 -16.12 10.20
C GLY A 944 33.67 -14.69 10.34
N PHE A 945 32.80 -13.81 10.85
CA PHE A 945 33.23 -12.53 11.40
C PHE A 945 33.56 -12.70 12.89
N PRO A 946 34.56 -12.00 13.44
CA PRO A 946 34.82 -12.01 14.88
C PRO A 946 33.52 -11.64 15.62
N LYS A 947 33.06 -12.50 16.54
CA LYS A 947 31.88 -12.23 17.37
C LYS A 947 32.19 -11.09 18.34
N PHE A 948 31.83 -9.86 17.98
CA PHE A 948 31.87 -8.75 18.92
C PHE A 948 30.64 -8.80 19.83
N LYS A 949 30.86 -8.93 21.14
CA LYS A 949 29.80 -8.66 22.13
C LYS A 949 29.48 -7.16 22.04
N LYS A 950 28.34 -6.80 21.49
CA LYS A 950 27.85 -5.42 21.52
C LYS A 950 27.53 -5.11 22.99
N VAL A 951 28.37 -4.31 23.63
CA VAL A 951 28.10 -3.84 25.00
C VAL A 951 26.90 -2.91 24.91
N ASP A 952 25.76 -3.35 25.42
CA ASP A 952 24.57 -2.52 25.55
C ASP A 952 24.86 -1.36 26.51
N LYS A 953 24.25 -0.19 26.31
CA LYS A 953 24.50 1.02 27.12
C LYS A 953 24.22 0.83 28.62
N LEU A 954 23.55 -0.27 28.99
CA LEU A 954 23.16 -0.63 30.36
C LEU A 954 24.13 -1.61 31.06
N HIS A 955 25.17 -2.10 30.40
CA HIS A 955 26.25 -2.87 31.04
C HIS A 955 27.55 -2.09 30.97
N HIS A 956 27.98 -1.55 32.11
CA HIS A 956 29.31 -0.97 32.24
C HIS A 956 30.32 -2.12 32.34
N LEU A 957 31.12 -2.32 31.28
CA LEU A 957 32.30 -3.19 31.37
C LEU A 957 33.18 -2.71 32.52
N THR A 958 33.70 -3.64 33.31
CA THR A 958 34.75 -3.32 34.29
C THR A 958 35.98 -2.79 33.55
N SER A 959 36.84 -2.01 34.23
CA SER A 959 38.04 -1.43 33.61
C SER A 959 38.96 -2.47 32.96
N ASN A 960 38.97 -3.70 33.48
CA ASN A 960 39.72 -4.82 32.92
C ASN A 960 39.07 -5.40 31.66
N GLU A 961 37.75 -5.56 31.64
CA GLU A 961 37.02 -5.99 30.43
C GLU A 961 37.08 -4.94 29.32
N LEU A 962 37.07 -3.65 29.67
CA LEU A 962 37.24 -2.56 28.70
C LEU A 962 38.66 -2.53 28.12
N LYS A 963 39.67 -2.86 28.93
CA LYS A 963 41.07 -2.95 28.50
C LYS A 963 41.27 -4.16 27.59
N ASP A 964 40.79 -5.34 27.98
CA ASP A 964 40.81 -6.54 27.14
C ASP A 964 40.01 -6.36 25.84
N TYR A 965 38.87 -5.65 25.88
CA TYR A 965 38.09 -5.33 24.69
C TYR A 965 38.87 -4.39 23.76
N LYS A 966 39.51 -3.33 24.28
CA LYS A 966 40.32 -2.38 23.50
C LYS A 966 41.60 -3.03 22.93
N ASP A 967 42.25 -3.90 23.71
CA ASP A 967 43.47 -4.59 23.30
C ASP A 967 43.17 -5.67 22.25
N ASN A 968 42.05 -6.39 22.37
CA ASN A 968 41.58 -7.31 21.33
C ASN A 968 41.12 -6.56 20.07
N PHE A 969 40.35 -5.47 20.20
CA PHE A 969 39.91 -4.65 19.07
C PHE A 969 41.10 -4.17 18.20
N LYS A 970 42.14 -3.63 18.84
CA LYS A 970 43.37 -3.20 18.16
C LYS A 970 44.16 -4.37 17.56
N LYS A 971 44.25 -5.51 18.24
CA LYS A 971 44.91 -6.72 17.69
C LYS A 971 44.24 -7.24 16.42
N TYR A 972 42.90 -7.21 16.34
CA TYR A 972 42.17 -7.74 15.19
C TYR A 972 42.10 -6.77 14.00
N GLU A 973 42.00 -5.46 14.26
CA GLU A 973 42.08 -4.42 13.22
C GLU A 973 43.46 -4.44 12.55
N VAL A 974 44.53 -4.54 13.36
CA VAL A 974 45.91 -4.71 12.87
C VAL A 974 46.11 -6.06 12.19
N ARG A 975 45.51 -7.16 12.67
CA ARG A 975 45.62 -8.48 12.03
C ARG A 975 44.90 -8.54 10.68
N GLN A 976 43.71 -7.95 10.54
CA GLN A 976 42.99 -7.86 9.27
C GLN A 976 43.73 -6.94 8.28
N PHE A 977 44.25 -5.81 8.76
CA PHE A 977 45.10 -4.91 7.99
C PHE A 977 46.41 -5.58 7.54
N LEU A 978 47.08 -6.32 8.41
CA LEU A 978 48.31 -7.05 8.09
C LEU A 978 48.05 -8.24 7.16
N ILE A 979 46.95 -8.98 7.30
CA ILE A 979 46.57 -10.05 6.36
C ILE A 979 46.25 -9.48 4.98
N TYR A 980 45.61 -8.30 4.93
CA TYR A 980 45.35 -7.56 3.70
C TYR A 980 46.66 -7.11 3.05
N MET A 981 47.58 -6.50 3.81
CA MET A 981 48.91 -6.09 3.32
C MET A 981 49.78 -7.28 2.88
N LEU A 982 49.80 -8.38 3.66
CA LEU A 982 50.61 -9.58 3.39
C LEU A 982 50.10 -10.39 2.18
N LYS A 983 48.82 -10.29 1.81
CA LYS A 983 48.28 -10.98 0.63
C LYS A 983 48.29 -10.15 -0.66
N HIS A 984 48.44 -8.83 -0.57
CA HIS A 984 48.27 -7.93 -1.71
C HIS A 984 49.51 -7.05 -2.03
N GLY A 985 50.56 -7.09 -1.22
CA GLY A 985 51.89 -6.57 -1.57
C GLY A 985 52.81 -7.70 -2.02
N GLY A 986 53.20 -7.73 -3.29
CA GLY A 986 54.10 -8.75 -3.82
C GLY A 986 55.48 -8.69 -3.17
N LEU A 987 55.88 -9.73 -2.44
CA LEU A 987 57.27 -10.10 -2.17
C LEU A 987 57.36 -11.62 -1.93
N GLN A 988 58.28 -12.26 -2.66
CA GLN A 988 58.52 -13.70 -2.62
C GLN A 988 59.24 -14.18 -1.35
N ARG A 989 59.01 -15.47 -1.05
CA ARG A 989 59.60 -16.38 -0.05
C ARG A 989 61.00 -16.03 0.51
N LYS A 990 61.10 -16.01 1.85
CA LYS A 990 61.90 -16.94 2.70
C LYS A 990 62.16 -16.34 4.10
N SER A 991 61.34 -16.71 5.08
CA SER A 991 61.74 -17.10 6.45
C SER A 991 60.53 -17.01 7.40
N LEU A 992 60.32 -18.09 8.15
CA LEU A 992 59.35 -18.24 9.24
C LEU A 992 59.40 -17.09 10.26
N PHE A 993 58.25 -16.64 10.76
CA PHE A 993 58.15 -16.11 12.13
C PHE A 993 56.82 -16.50 12.79
N SER A 994 56.88 -16.91 14.05
CA SER A 994 55.71 -17.13 14.91
C SER A 994 55.25 -15.78 15.49
N LEU A 995 53.93 -15.64 15.67
CA LEU A 995 53.25 -14.38 16.02
C LEU A 995 53.50 -13.87 17.45
N ASP A 996 54.24 -14.61 18.28
CA ASP A 996 54.34 -14.34 19.71
C ASP A 996 55.55 -13.46 20.12
N GLU A 997 56.41 -13.04 19.17
CA GLU A 997 57.67 -12.33 19.48
C GLU A 997 57.85 -10.92 18.88
N LEU A 998 56.83 -10.32 18.26
CA LEU A 998 56.96 -8.97 17.67
C LEU A 998 56.83 -7.85 18.72
N LYS A 999 57.95 -7.17 19.02
CA LYS A 999 57.99 -5.99 19.91
C LYS A 999 57.91 -4.69 19.10
N ARG A 1000 57.54 -3.59 19.75
CA ARG A 1000 57.37 -2.25 19.15
C ARG A 1000 58.57 -1.76 18.32
N LYS A 1001 59.79 -2.17 18.70
CA LYS A 1001 61.03 -1.85 17.97
C LYS A 1001 61.05 -2.49 16.57
N ASP A 1002 60.41 -3.65 16.42
CA ASP A 1002 60.41 -4.43 15.19
C ASP A 1002 59.43 -3.81 14.17
N TYR A 1003 58.33 -3.18 14.64
CA TYR A 1003 57.43 -2.37 13.81
C TYR A 1003 58.10 -1.10 13.26
N LEU A 1004 58.87 -0.40 14.10
CA LEU A 1004 59.56 0.83 13.69
C LEU A 1004 60.71 0.53 12.73
N LYS A 1005 61.39 -0.61 12.92
CA LYS A 1005 62.42 -1.10 12.01
C LYS A 1005 61.84 -1.55 10.67
N LEU A 1006 60.68 -2.20 10.65
CA LEU A 1006 60.01 -2.61 9.42
C LEU A 1006 59.56 -1.39 8.57
N ILE A 1007 59.10 -0.31 9.22
CA ILE A 1007 58.72 0.92 8.51
C ILE A 1007 59.96 1.61 7.90
N ASP A 1008 61.08 1.61 8.63
CA ASP A 1008 62.36 2.13 8.16
C ASP A 1008 62.94 1.29 7.01
N GLU A 1009 62.92 -0.05 7.13
CA GLU A 1009 63.48 -0.97 6.13
C GLU A 1009 62.62 -1.09 4.85
N VAL A 1010 61.29 -1.06 4.95
CA VAL A 1010 60.38 -1.27 3.80
C VAL A 1010 60.07 0.03 3.07
N TYR A 1011 60.01 1.15 3.80
CA TYR A 1011 59.59 2.44 3.24
C TYR A 1011 60.66 3.53 3.33
N GLY A 1012 61.83 3.25 3.91
CA GLY A 1012 62.92 4.22 4.07
C GLY A 1012 62.64 5.33 5.08
N ILE A 1013 61.59 5.18 5.91
CA ILE A 1013 61.11 6.21 6.83
C ILE A 1013 61.52 5.87 8.25
N ASN A 1014 62.50 6.62 8.80
CA ASN A 1014 62.92 6.47 10.19
C ASN A 1014 61.89 7.08 11.15
N ALA A 1015 60.81 6.33 11.41
CA ALA A 1015 59.72 6.73 12.27
C ALA A 1015 60.13 6.82 13.76
N LEU A 1016 61.32 6.34 14.15
CA LEU A 1016 61.83 6.38 15.52
C LEU A 1016 62.14 7.82 15.95
N ASP A 1017 62.75 8.62 15.08
CA ASP A 1017 63.09 10.02 15.39
C ASP A 1017 61.87 10.96 15.33
N MET A 1018 60.91 10.68 14.44
CA MET A 1018 59.60 11.36 14.46
C MET A 1018 58.88 11.12 15.79
N TRP A 1019 58.89 9.87 16.29
CA TRP A 1019 58.27 9.52 17.57
C TRP A 1019 59.01 10.08 18.79
N LYS A 1020 60.35 10.12 18.77
CA LYS A 1020 61.16 10.75 19.83
C LYS A 1020 60.93 12.26 19.94
N ASN A 1021 60.68 12.94 18.81
CA ASN A 1021 60.32 14.35 18.80
C ASN A 1021 58.88 14.61 19.28
N ILE A 1022 57.96 13.66 19.07
CA ILE A 1022 56.58 13.72 19.58
C ILE A 1022 56.53 13.55 21.12
N ALA A 1023 57.42 12.76 21.71
CA ALA A 1023 57.46 12.53 23.16
C ALA A 1023 57.93 13.74 24.00
N LYS A 1024 58.41 14.83 23.38
CA LYS A 1024 58.89 16.06 24.05
C LYS A 1024 57.81 17.13 24.25
N ARG A 1025 56.54 16.88 23.90
CA ARG A 1025 55.43 17.83 24.13
C ARG A 1025 54.41 17.22 25.10
N ASP A 1026 54.00 18.03 26.07
CA ASP A 1026 53.31 17.61 27.29
C ASP A 1026 52.07 16.73 27.09
N LYS A 1027 51.89 15.85 28.08
CA LYS A 1027 51.05 14.63 28.11
C LYS A 1027 49.54 14.78 27.88
N HIS A 1028 49.01 15.96 27.59
CA HIS A 1028 47.57 16.18 27.50
C HIS A 1028 47.23 17.18 26.39
N ASN A 1029 47.14 16.70 25.15
CA ASN A 1029 46.11 17.03 24.15
C ASN A 1029 46.53 16.48 22.79
N PHE A 1030 45.83 15.45 22.32
CA PHE A 1030 45.77 15.12 20.90
C PHE A 1030 44.32 15.24 20.46
N ASP A 1031 44.07 16.04 19.44
CA ASP A 1031 42.78 16.12 18.77
C ASP A 1031 42.65 14.94 17.78
N TYR A 1032 41.61 14.13 17.97
CA TYR A 1032 41.27 12.97 17.15
C TYR A 1032 41.04 13.35 15.67
N LEU A 1033 40.65 14.60 15.38
CA LEU A 1033 40.48 15.12 14.03
C LEU A 1033 41.84 15.33 13.34
N THR A 1034 42.89 15.72 14.07
CA THR A 1034 44.24 15.85 13.51
C THR A 1034 44.86 14.48 13.17
N ALA A 1035 44.59 13.44 13.97
CA ALA A 1035 45.02 12.07 13.65
C ALA A 1035 44.25 11.47 12.46
N ILE A 1036 42.95 11.77 12.34
CA ILE A 1036 42.13 11.40 11.18
C ILE A 1036 42.54 12.22 9.94
N ASP A 1037 42.89 13.49 10.09
CA ASP A 1037 43.40 14.33 8.99
C ASP A 1037 44.74 13.79 8.45
N VAL A 1038 45.65 13.37 9.33
CA VAL A 1038 46.91 12.72 8.93
C VAL A 1038 46.66 11.35 8.30
N PHE A 1039 45.74 10.54 8.82
CA PHE A 1039 45.33 9.27 8.21
C PHE A 1039 44.70 9.47 6.82
N ASN A 1040 43.81 10.45 6.68
CA ASN A 1040 43.16 10.78 5.41
C ASN A 1040 44.15 11.43 4.43
N ARG A 1041 45.14 12.18 4.90
CA ARG A 1041 46.22 12.74 4.08
C ARG A 1041 47.18 11.65 3.61
N LEU A 1042 47.52 10.67 4.44
CA LEU A 1042 48.31 9.51 4.04
C LEU A 1042 47.53 8.61 3.08
N HIS A 1043 46.23 8.40 3.31
CA HIS A 1043 45.35 7.63 2.43
C HIS A 1043 45.13 8.34 1.07
N LYS A 1044 44.91 9.67 1.07
CA LYS A 1044 44.84 10.48 -0.16
C LYS A 1044 46.17 10.57 -0.86
N HIS A 1045 47.29 10.70 -0.16
CA HIS A 1045 48.63 10.70 -0.76
C HIS A 1045 48.95 9.35 -1.40
N TYR A 1046 48.52 8.23 -0.78
CA TYR A 1046 48.63 6.89 -1.37
C TYR A 1046 47.78 6.74 -2.65
N GLN A 1047 46.56 7.30 -2.67
CA GLN A 1047 45.74 7.38 -3.89
C GLN A 1047 46.34 8.31 -4.95
N PHE A 1048 47.07 9.36 -4.55
CA PHE A 1048 47.64 10.36 -5.46
C PHE A 1048 49.01 9.96 -6.03
N VAL A 1049 49.77 9.11 -5.34
CA VAL A 1049 51.11 8.65 -5.77
C VAL A 1049 51.06 7.32 -6.52
N TYR A 1050 50.01 6.50 -6.34
CA TYR A 1050 49.92 5.15 -6.94
C TYR A 1050 48.66 4.91 -7.78
N VAL A 1051 47.90 5.96 -8.10
CA VAL A 1051 47.01 5.99 -9.27
C VAL A 1051 47.72 6.81 -10.33
N GLU A 1052 48.69 6.21 -11.01
CA GLU A 1052 49.11 6.72 -12.32
C GLU A 1052 48.02 6.38 -13.34
N GLU A 1053 47.77 7.34 -14.25
CA GLU A 1053 47.00 7.13 -15.46
C GLU A 1053 47.53 5.91 -16.20
N LEU A 1054 46.62 5.12 -16.77
CA LEU A 1054 46.98 4.12 -17.77
C LEU A 1054 47.65 4.85 -18.95
N GLU A 1055 48.98 4.90 -18.96
CA GLU A 1055 49.73 5.16 -20.19
C GLU A 1055 49.59 3.94 -21.09
N PHE A 1056 49.03 4.18 -22.27
CA PHE A 1056 48.98 3.22 -23.36
C PHE A 1056 50.40 3.11 -23.93
N GLU A 1057 50.93 1.89 -24.04
CA GLU A 1057 51.93 1.63 -25.07
C GLU A 1057 51.23 1.78 -26.44
N GLU A 1058 51.58 2.82 -27.20
CA GLU A 1058 51.25 2.94 -28.62
C GLU A 1058 52.41 2.41 -29.48
N PRO A 1059 52.20 1.96 -30.73
CA PRO A 1059 51.06 1.28 -31.35
C PRO A 1059 51.28 -0.23 -31.53
#